data_AF-A0A6I1EW17-F1
#
_entry.id   AF-A0A6I1EW17-F1
#
_cell.length_a   1.000
_cell.length_b   1.000
_cell.length_c   1.000
_cell.angle_alpha   90.00
_cell.angle_beta   90.00
_cell.angle_gamma   90.00
#
_symmetry.space_group_name_H-M   'P 1'
#
loop_
_entity.id
_entity.type
_entity.pdbx_description
1 polymer ?
#
loop_
_entity_poly.entity_id
_entity_poly.type
_entity_poly.pdbx_seq_one_letter_code
_entity_poly.pdbx_strand_id
1 'polypeptide(L)'
;MVVAAIKNKFNNGEVSIYQSGDVFNIPNKSIVGTKSFYITNLGRVFAHDTGGIFGEEQSKSYTGNIDLSFNDYGITLSNEVGGEFSFNVLLTDQEFINVYEKLSHNNLVCKNNMNANSICKYRVGKAINGEHITFTDYIKIENNKLKFSKDNYINEIPFYRIKSVKDKDKFIEISGSFSVRNSTIYELRVYTFDEKVKKEILNKMQNYNQNIFNIVGDVSEIFTTSVTANIHDKFIADKSIAICFDSNNIYFIDEFEKKCLVTLKLSKTNAYYSNIENKIVFESENNLYQINIYNGSSLKEYLIRNIIKTNKKLICRFGRLSGVLNGESFKGEEVGILSDGSKIIFISRSNLKVLNTIDMEKLEVQIDNNNVFIIFKNQIALLKVFVQSHIHEFFTKQSDSSYIFGYTSKDEPFFIKQDEDKILLSQSPSTIHFKYYNEEITDISITKYGDKESIFSELQISTIDNKKNLIINVPNTIIKDLIYKTYYYSKNKSLEQVPAEQLYLSYSRQVNDYILFHYFGQIFAMYHGFKEIQKNEKNIDLKNEKIINYLYYSIQALKKHFDTVSIYLPSTLANEDANILRDQSAQIPYKNLQRNLMSLTSQINRSLNEIENSIASVSFVLISREDYTKVIEQRTKDGYSLAVGMGVLGVMATTLTGGLAAPFFLSGILTGINTRFSDSYAKEQEKIRENNEKNRISFSVDKMTDSLEHLTQTLLPYYINETNNSVYQTFQQLYQIYKPQLESKEVQKELFNKITQYYTYKQLPVDNSVTIKKRDLIELTHQTVNLSNQYLDSFQKEVTGNVPKSLETTATIK
;
A
#
# COMPACT_ATOMS: atom_id res chain seq x y z
N MET A 1 0.73 39.59 -62.00
CA MET A 1 1.57 39.99 -63.16
C MET A 1 1.44 41.50 -63.26
N VAL A 2 2.55 42.25 -63.21
CA VAL A 2 2.52 43.73 -63.15
C VAL A 2 2.03 44.29 -64.49
N VAL A 3 1.04 45.19 -64.45
CA VAL A 3 0.50 45.83 -65.66
C VAL A 3 1.59 46.61 -66.39
N ALA A 4 1.60 46.56 -67.74
CA ALA A 4 2.63 47.15 -68.58
C ALA A 4 2.87 48.65 -68.28
N ALA A 5 1.80 49.41 -68.02
CA ALA A 5 1.86 50.83 -67.65
C ALA A 5 2.69 51.11 -66.38
N ILE A 6 2.71 50.18 -65.42
CA ILE A 6 3.54 50.27 -64.21
C ILE A 6 4.91 49.66 -64.43
N LYS A 7 5.00 48.53 -65.14
CA LYS A 7 6.27 47.86 -65.44
C LYS A 7 7.25 48.77 -66.19
N ASN A 8 6.76 49.62 -67.09
CA ASN A 8 7.58 50.59 -67.82
C ASN A 8 8.13 51.73 -66.94
N LYS A 9 7.63 51.88 -65.71
CA LYS A 9 8.09 52.88 -64.72
C LYS A 9 9.11 52.33 -63.73
N PHE A 10 9.43 51.03 -63.81
CA PHE A 10 10.42 50.38 -62.96
C PHE A 10 11.84 50.73 -63.40
N ASN A 11 12.71 50.98 -62.43
CA ASN A 11 14.14 51.15 -62.67
C ASN A 11 14.79 49.80 -63.03
N ASN A 12 16.01 49.84 -63.56
CA ASN A 12 16.74 48.62 -63.88
C ASN A 12 16.96 47.76 -62.61
N GLY A 13 16.55 46.50 -62.65
CA GLY A 13 16.59 45.59 -61.48
C GLY A 13 15.45 45.79 -60.45
N GLU A 14 14.51 46.70 -60.70
CA GLU A 14 13.34 46.91 -59.84
C GLU A 14 12.25 45.88 -60.16
N VAL A 15 11.70 45.22 -59.13
CA VAL A 15 10.66 44.20 -59.23
C VAL A 15 9.56 44.43 -58.20
N SER A 16 8.32 44.07 -58.53
CA SER A 16 7.22 44.10 -57.58
C SER A 16 7.36 42.95 -56.58
N ILE A 17 7.34 43.29 -55.29
CA ILE A 17 7.44 42.35 -54.17
C ILE A 17 6.10 42.16 -53.45
N TYR A 18 5.14 43.06 -53.71
CA TYR A 18 3.76 42.98 -53.24
C TYR A 18 2.81 43.55 -54.29
N GLN A 19 1.64 42.92 -54.42
CA GLN A 19 0.54 43.39 -55.26
C GLN A 19 -0.77 43.28 -54.49
N SER A 20 -1.58 44.33 -54.50
CA SER A 20 -2.93 44.34 -53.95
C SER A 20 -3.89 45.10 -54.89
N GLY A 21 -5.17 45.09 -54.55
CA GLY A 21 -6.22 45.75 -55.31
C GLY A 21 -6.45 47.20 -54.84
N ASP A 22 -7.69 47.47 -54.45
CA ASP A 22 -8.16 48.80 -54.13
C ASP A 22 -7.81 49.25 -52.69
N VAL A 23 -6.54 49.60 -52.45
CA VAL A 23 -6.00 49.97 -51.12
C VAL A 23 -5.38 51.39 -51.07
N PHE A 24 -5.71 52.22 -52.05
CA PHE A 24 -5.16 53.56 -52.21
C PHE A 24 -6.24 54.57 -52.63
N ASN A 25 -5.97 55.86 -52.48
CA ASN A 25 -6.83 56.94 -52.91
C ASN A 25 -6.05 57.98 -53.74
N ILE A 26 -6.48 58.16 -54.99
CA ILE A 26 -5.96 59.16 -55.95
C ILE A 26 -7.06 60.19 -56.26
N PRO A 27 -6.72 61.44 -56.60
CA PRO A 27 -7.70 62.40 -57.12
C PRO A 27 -8.39 61.85 -58.39
N ASN A 28 -9.71 61.98 -58.50
CA ASN A 28 -10.51 61.49 -59.63
C ASN A 28 -10.44 59.96 -59.87
N LYS A 29 -10.26 59.18 -58.81
CA LYS A 29 -10.29 57.71 -58.85
C LYS A 29 -11.60 57.19 -59.44
N SER A 30 -11.49 56.25 -60.38
CA SER A 30 -12.63 55.72 -61.11
C SER A 30 -13.49 54.80 -60.23
N ILE A 31 -14.80 54.78 -60.51
CA ILE A 31 -15.75 53.90 -59.82
C ILE A 31 -15.61 52.46 -60.35
N VAL A 32 -15.41 52.30 -61.66
CA VAL A 32 -15.53 51.00 -62.38
C VAL A 32 -14.22 50.45 -62.96
N GLY A 33 -13.12 51.20 -62.91
CA GLY A 33 -11.81 50.74 -63.40
C GLY A 33 -11.16 49.70 -62.48
N THR A 34 -10.27 48.89 -63.06
CA THR A 34 -9.44 47.94 -62.30
C THR A 34 -8.38 48.72 -61.56
N LYS A 35 -8.28 48.48 -60.25
CA LYS A 35 -7.34 49.17 -59.36
C LYS A 35 -6.27 48.20 -58.91
N SER A 36 -5.02 48.58 -59.06
CA SER A 36 -3.87 47.77 -58.69
C SER A 36 -2.86 48.61 -57.92
N PHE A 37 -2.37 48.03 -56.83
CA PHE A 37 -1.37 48.60 -55.95
C PHE A 37 -0.12 47.71 -55.98
N TYR A 38 1.05 48.32 -56.04
CA TYR A 38 2.33 47.60 -56.07
C TYR A 38 3.33 48.21 -55.10
N ILE A 39 4.08 47.37 -54.39
CA ILE A 39 5.31 47.76 -53.69
C ILE A 39 6.48 47.06 -54.39
N THR A 40 7.57 47.78 -54.62
CA THR A 40 8.77 47.23 -55.25
C THR A 40 9.89 46.93 -54.27
N ASN A 41 10.86 46.12 -54.66
CA ASN A 41 12.07 45.83 -53.90
C ASN A 41 12.91 47.09 -53.59
N LEU A 42 12.69 48.21 -54.26
CA LEU A 42 13.35 49.49 -53.94
C LEU A 42 12.54 50.36 -52.96
N GLY A 43 11.41 49.85 -52.44
CA GLY A 43 10.54 50.59 -51.53
C GLY A 43 9.71 51.68 -52.23
N ARG A 44 9.56 51.61 -53.57
CA ARG A 44 8.66 52.50 -54.32
C ARG A 44 7.26 51.89 -54.35
N VAL A 45 6.27 52.75 -54.24
CA VAL A 45 4.85 52.35 -54.22
C VAL A 45 4.16 52.89 -55.46
N PHE A 46 3.36 52.07 -56.13
CA PHE A 46 2.63 52.46 -57.33
C PHE A 46 1.14 52.19 -57.16
N ALA A 47 0.35 53.18 -57.54
CA ALA A 47 -1.10 53.07 -57.68
C ALA A 47 -1.46 53.14 -59.17
N HIS A 48 -2.32 52.24 -59.62
CA HIS A 48 -2.79 52.16 -61.00
C HIS A 48 -4.30 51.99 -61.03
N ASP A 49 -4.97 52.83 -61.80
CA ASP A 49 -6.40 52.78 -62.04
C ASP A 49 -6.63 52.82 -63.56
N THR A 50 -7.30 51.82 -64.11
CA THR A 50 -7.55 51.76 -65.55
C THR A 50 -8.60 52.76 -66.03
N GLY A 51 -9.27 53.51 -65.14
CA GLY A 51 -10.31 54.49 -65.51
C GLY A 51 -11.67 53.87 -65.86
N GLY A 52 -11.67 52.64 -66.39
CA GLY A 52 -12.87 51.93 -66.81
C GLY A 52 -13.48 52.54 -68.07
N ILE A 53 -14.79 52.38 -68.27
CA ILE A 53 -15.51 52.89 -69.46
C ILE A 53 -15.72 54.41 -69.39
N PHE A 54 -15.64 55.01 -68.19
CA PHE A 54 -16.04 56.40 -67.93
C PHE A 54 -14.91 57.30 -67.43
N GLY A 55 -13.69 56.80 -67.28
CA GLY A 55 -12.55 57.54 -66.75
C GLY A 55 -11.26 57.27 -67.53
N GLU A 56 -10.29 58.16 -67.41
CA GLU A 56 -8.96 58.01 -68.01
C GLU A 56 -8.07 57.10 -67.17
N GLU A 57 -7.16 56.35 -67.81
CA GLU A 57 -6.17 55.53 -67.13
C GLU A 57 -5.17 56.43 -66.37
N GLN A 58 -4.98 56.16 -65.08
CA GLN A 58 -4.09 56.93 -64.22
C GLN A 58 -3.10 56.02 -63.50
N SER A 59 -1.85 56.50 -63.38
CA SER A 59 -0.85 55.86 -62.54
C SER A 59 -0.01 56.87 -61.76
N LYS A 60 0.08 56.66 -60.44
CA LYS A 60 0.86 57.49 -59.51
C LYS A 60 1.97 56.67 -58.87
N SER A 61 3.08 57.33 -58.53
CA SER A 61 4.22 56.69 -57.87
C SER A 61 4.64 57.46 -56.63
N TYR A 62 5.00 56.74 -55.58
CA TYR A 62 5.44 57.29 -54.31
C TYR A 62 6.82 56.72 -53.98
N THR A 63 7.76 57.61 -53.66
CA THR A 63 9.17 57.28 -53.35
C THR A 63 9.58 57.71 -51.94
N GLY A 64 8.63 58.18 -51.13
CA GLY A 64 8.88 58.62 -49.76
C GLY A 64 8.90 57.48 -48.75
N ASN A 65 8.98 57.85 -47.47
CA ASN A 65 8.95 56.90 -46.37
C ASN A 65 7.56 56.26 -46.24
N ILE A 66 7.53 54.94 -46.08
CA ILE A 66 6.31 54.18 -45.84
C ILE A 66 6.12 54.08 -44.32
N ASP A 67 5.04 54.65 -43.83
CA ASP A 67 4.66 54.58 -42.43
C ASP A 67 4.19 53.17 -42.07
N LEU A 68 4.67 52.70 -40.93
CA LEU A 68 4.38 51.37 -40.41
C LEU A 68 3.67 51.51 -39.06
N SER A 69 2.48 50.92 -38.96
CA SER A 69 1.71 50.82 -37.73
C SER A 69 1.25 49.39 -37.47
N PHE A 70 1.19 49.01 -36.20
CA PHE A 70 0.83 47.67 -35.77
C PHE A 70 -0.51 47.71 -35.04
N ASN A 71 -1.39 46.75 -35.32
CA ASN A 71 -2.67 46.57 -34.65
C ASN A 71 -2.97 45.08 -34.44
N ASP A 72 -4.02 44.77 -33.68
CA ASP A 72 -4.42 43.40 -33.35
C ASP A 72 -4.78 42.54 -34.59
N TYR A 73 -4.97 43.16 -35.76
CA TYR A 73 -5.40 42.51 -37.00
C TYR A 73 -4.26 42.37 -38.05
N GLY A 74 -3.08 42.96 -37.82
CA GLY A 74 -1.94 42.89 -38.74
C GLY A 74 -1.02 44.11 -38.74
N ILE A 75 -0.20 44.24 -39.78
CA ILE A 75 0.67 45.40 -40.00
C ILE A 75 0.06 46.28 -41.08
N THR A 76 -0.12 47.56 -40.78
CA THR A 76 -0.55 48.56 -41.75
C THR A 76 0.64 49.31 -42.33
N LEU A 77 0.76 49.29 -43.65
CA LEU A 77 1.64 50.16 -44.44
C LEU A 77 0.85 51.35 -44.98
N SER A 78 1.27 52.56 -44.68
CA SER A 78 0.62 53.78 -45.16
C SER A 78 1.62 54.87 -45.55
N ASN A 79 1.13 56.04 -45.97
CA ASN A 79 1.91 57.25 -46.10
C ASN A 79 1.17 58.45 -45.48
N GLU A 80 1.89 59.55 -45.23
CA GLU A 80 1.28 60.79 -44.75
C GLU A 80 0.27 61.37 -45.75
N VAL A 81 -0.84 61.88 -45.21
CA VAL A 81 -1.87 62.57 -45.98
C VAL A 81 -1.26 63.86 -46.54
N GLY A 82 -0.88 63.85 -47.82
CA GLY A 82 -0.21 64.98 -48.49
C GLY A 82 0.64 64.64 -49.71
N GLY A 83 0.86 63.36 -50.05
CA GLY A 83 1.53 62.94 -51.28
C GLY A 83 0.64 62.96 -52.54
N GLU A 84 1.20 62.58 -53.71
CA GLU A 84 0.44 62.46 -54.98
C GLU A 84 -0.79 61.54 -54.88
N PHE A 85 -0.78 60.61 -53.91
CA PHE A 85 -1.87 59.74 -53.52
C PHE A 85 -1.66 59.25 -52.09
N SER A 86 -2.71 58.73 -51.45
CA SER A 86 -2.62 58.08 -50.13
C SER A 86 -2.85 56.59 -50.24
N PHE A 87 -2.22 55.78 -49.39
CA PHE A 87 -2.48 54.34 -49.30
C PHE A 87 -2.53 53.87 -47.86
N ASN A 88 -3.28 52.80 -47.65
CA ASN A 88 -3.39 52.12 -46.36
C ASN A 88 -3.60 50.64 -46.63
N VAL A 89 -2.55 49.85 -46.43
CA VAL A 89 -2.52 48.42 -46.74
C VAL A 89 -2.36 47.64 -45.46
N LEU A 90 -3.36 46.83 -45.12
CA LEU A 90 -3.26 45.85 -44.04
C LEU A 90 -2.61 44.57 -44.58
N LEU A 91 -1.53 44.14 -43.93
CA LEU A 91 -0.79 42.92 -44.22
C LEU A 91 -0.89 41.95 -43.05
N THR A 92 -1.00 40.66 -43.36
CA THR A 92 -0.73 39.61 -42.37
C THR A 92 0.75 39.58 -41.99
N ASP A 93 1.08 38.91 -40.88
CA ASP A 93 2.46 38.78 -40.40
C ASP A 93 3.41 38.17 -41.45
N GLN A 94 2.95 37.14 -42.15
CA GLN A 94 3.75 36.46 -43.17
C GLN A 94 3.95 37.34 -44.41
N GLU A 95 2.89 38.02 -44.86
CA GLU A 95 2.97 38.92 -46.01
C GLU A 95 3.94 40.07 -45.74
N PHE A 96 3.86 40.66 -44.55
CA PHE A 96 4.79 41.71 -44.16
C PHE A 96 6.25 41.23 -44.14
N ILE A 97 6.56 40.08 -43.53
CA ILE A 97 7.93 39.55 -43.52
C ILE A 97 8.42 39.28 -44.95
N ASN A 98 7.58 38.72 -45.81
CA ASN A 98 7.92 38.48 -47.23
C ASN A 98 8.23 39.77 -47.99
N VAL A 99 7.53 40.86 -47.67
CA VAL A 99 7.81 42.19 -48.24
C VAL A 99 9.10 42.75 -47.65
N TYR A 100 9.24 42.74 -46.33
CA TYR A 100 10.38 43.30 -45.62
C TYR A 100 11.72 42.67 -46.02
N GLU A 101 11.78 41.34 -46.15
CA GLU A 101 13.00 40.63 -46.55
C GLU A 101 13.42 40.92 -47.99
N LYS A 102 12.50 41.35 -48.86
CA LYS A 102 12.78 41.69 -50.26
C LYS A 102 13.07 43.17 -50.49
N LEU A 103 12.97 44.02 -49.47
CA LEU A 103 13.31 45.44 -49.57
C LEU A 103 14.82 45.65 -49.55
N SER A 104 15.33 46.35 -50.56
CA SER A 104 16.76 46.63 -50.75
C SER A 104 17.26 47.70 -49.78
N HIS A 105 16.40 48.64 -49.37
CA HIS A 105 16.69 49.68 -48.38
C HIS A 105 15.50 49.83 -47.42
N ASN A 106 15.76 50.22 -46.18
CA ASN A 106 14.71 50.35 -45.17
C ASN A 106 14.05 51.74 -45.26
N ASN A 107 13.06 51.88 -46.15
CA ASN A 107 12.25 53.10 -46.27
C ASN A 107 11.03 53.09 -45.33
N LEU A 108 10.99 52.15 -44.37
CA LEU A 108 9.90 52.00 -43.41
C LEU A 108 10.15 52.89 -42.18
N VAL A 109 9.15 53.65 -41.79
CA VAL A 109 9.18 54.49 -40.59
C VAL A 109 8.07 54.05 -39.64
N CYS A 110 8.45 53.52 -38.47
CA CYS A 110 7.49 53.14 -37.44
C CYS A 110 6.85 54.38 -36.82
N LYS A 111 5.54 54.56 -37.03
CA LYS A 111 4.76 55.60 -36.33
C LYS A 111 4.13 55.00 -35.09
N ASN A 112 4.68 55.29 -33.92
CA ASN A 112 4.11 54.81 -32.66
C ASN A 112 3.63 55.97 -31.77
N ASN A 113 2.39 55.84 -31.30
CA ASN A 113 1.77 56.68 -30.25
C ASN A 113 1.97 56.11 -28.82
N MET A 114 2.79 55.07 -28.65
CA MET A 114 3.07 54.44 -27.36
C MET A 114 4.55 54.58 -27.00
N ASN A 115 4.85 54.88 -25.74
CA ASN A 115 6.18 54.97 -25.12
C ASN A 115 6.97 53.63 -25.12
N ALA A 116 6.98 52.91 -26.24
CA ALA A 116 7.63 51.61 -26.41
C ALA A 116 8.91 51.79 -27.22
N ASN A 117 10.05 51.55 -26.58
CA ASN A 117 11.39 51.88 -27.11
C ASN A 117 11.89 51.00 -28.27
N SER A 118 11.15 50.02 -28.80
CA SER A 118 11.56 49.27 -30.01
C SER A 118 10.60 48.12 -30.32
N ILE A 119 9.72 48.31 -31.31
CA ILE A 119 8.84 47.25 -31.80
C ILE A 119 9.68 46.19 -32.52
N CYS A 120 9.41 44.91 -32.24
CA CYS A 120 10.14 43.80 -32.86
C CYS A 120 9.19 42.64 -33.19
N LYS A 121 9.55 41.85 -34.20
CA LYS A 121 8.91 40.57 -34.51
C LYS A 121 9.93 39.46 -34.34
N TYR A 122 9.47 38.25 -34.02
CA TYR A 122 10.34 37.09 -34.15
C TYR A 122 9.64 35.94 -34.87
N ARG A 123 10.45 35.15 -35.56
CA ARG A 123 10.05 33.92 -36.22
C ARG A 123 10.82 32.76 -35.61
N VAL A 124 10.10 31.76 -35.15
CA VAL A 124 10.66 30.51 -34.66
C VAL A 124 10.81 29.57 -35.85
N GLY A 125 12.01 29.03 -36.07
CA GLY A 125 12.23 27.97 -37.06
C GLY A 125 11.41 26.71 -36.73
N LYS A 126 11.15 25.84 -37.72
CA LYS A 126 10.29 24.64 -37.61
C LYS A 126 10.21 24.07 -36.18
N ALA A 127 9.15 24.40 -35.46
CA ALA A 127 8.72 23.59 -34.33
C ALA A 127 8.03 22.33 -34.87
N ILE A 128 7.79 21.33 -34.01
CA ILE A 128 7.07 20.10 -34.37
C ILE A 128 5.69 20.39 -35.03
N ASN A 129 5.14 21.60 -34.83
CA ASN A 129 3.85 22.04 -35.37
C ASN A 129 3.94 23.10 -36.49
N GLY A 130 5.10 23.27 -37.14
CA GLY A 130 5.29 24.23 -38.23
C GLY A 130 6.05 25.50 -37.81
N GLU A 131 6.17 26.45 -38.73
CA GLU A 131 6.78 27.75 -38.45
C GLU A 131 5.78 28.66 -37.73
N HIS A 132 6.22 29.29 -36.64
CA HIS A 132 5.42 30.27 -35.90
C HIS A 132 6.07 31.65 -36.01
N ILE A 133 5.29 32.64 -36.47
CA ILE A 133 5.65 34.06 -36.43
C ILE A 133 4.80 34.69 -35.34
N THR A 134 5.42 35.45 -34.43
CA THR A 134 4.70 36.07 -33.30
C THR A 134 5.16 37.52 -33.10
N PHE A 135 4.21 38.35 -32.67
CA PHE A 135 4.37 39.78 -32.46
C PHE A 135 4.70 40.08 -30.99
N THR A 136 5.61 41.02 -30.75
CA THR A 136 5.93 41.49 -29.39
C THR A 136 6.04 43.01 -29.38
N ASP A 137 5.35 43.67 -28.44
CA ASP A 137 5.31 45.14 -28.35
C ASP A 137 6.71 45.76 -28.14
N TYR A 138 7.61 45.07 -27.43
CA TYR A 138 9.02 45.42 -27.30
C TYR A 138 9.90 44.22 -26.95
N ILE A 139 11.18 44.33 -27.32
CA ILE A 139 12.26 43.47 -26.86
C ILE A 139 13.17 44.28 -25.94
N LYS A 140 13.56 43.69 -24.80
CA LYS A 140 14.56 44.29 -23.90
C LYS A 140 15.58 43.27 -23.45
N ILE A 141 16.77 43.75 -23.13
CA ILE A 141 17.81 42.93 -22.52
C ILE A 141 17.82 43.22 -21.03
N GLU A 142 17.57 42.19 -20.23
CA GLU A 142 17.53 42.30 -18.77
C GLU A 142 18.18 41.08 -18.15
N ASN A 143 19.15 41.28 -17.25
CA ASN A 143 19.85 40.20 -16.53
C ASN A 143 20.42 39.09 -17.45
N ASN A 144 21.05 39.49 -18.57
CA ASN A 144 21.58 38.57 -19.59
C ASN A 144 20.52 37.64 -20.20
N LYS A 145 19.28 38.14 -20.29
CA LYS A 145 18.18 37.49 -21.01
C LYS A 145 17.59 38.47 -22.02
N LEU A 146 17.21 37.95 -23.17
CA LEU A 146 16.36 38.65 -24.13
C LEU A 146 14.90 38.43 -23.69
N LYS A 147 14.22 39.47 -23.21
CA LYS A 147 12.80 39.39 -22.80
C LYS A 147 11.91 39.94 -23.90
N PHE A 148 10.79 39.26 -24.12
CA PHE A 148 9.73 39.64 -25.06
C PHE A 148 8.51 40.10 -24.26
N SER A 149 7.86 41.18 -24.68
CA SER A 149 6.64 41.67 -24.02
C SER A 149 5.38 41.01 -24.58
N LYS A 150 4.48 40.56 -23.70
CA LYS A 150 3.18 39.94 -24.03
C LYS A 150 3.27 38.79 -25.04
N ASP A 151 4.15 37.83 -24.80
CA ASP A 151 4.12 36.59 -25.57
C ASP A 151 3.54 35.43 -24.77
N ASN A 152 2.81 34.57 -25.46
CA ASN A 152 2.26 33.33 -24.94
C ASN A 152 3.18 32.13 -25.26
N TYR A 153 4.14 32.29 -26.16
CA TYR A 153 5.01 31.25 -26.71
C TYR A 153 6.42 31.31 -26.11
N ILE A 154 7.12 32.45 -26.19
CA ILE A 154 8.47 32.63 -25.62
C ILE A 154 8.55 33.92 -24.80
N ASN A 155 8.73 33.80 -23.49
CA ASN A 155 8.80 34.97 -22.60
C ASN A 155 10.22 35.55 -22.50
N GLU A 156 11.22 34.67 -22.44
CA GLU A 156 12.61 35.08 -22.30
C GLU A 156 13.58 34.04 -22.89
N ILE A 157 14.71 34.54 -23.42
CA ILE A 157 15.83 33.74 -23.90
C ILE A 157 17.07 34.08 -23.09
N PRO A 158 17.54 33.17 -22.22
CA PRO A 158 18.81 33.34 -21.54
C PRO A 158 19.99 33.27 -22.51
N PHE A 159 20.92 34.22 -22.42
CA PHE A 159 22.09 34.28 -23.30
C PHE A 159 22.99 33.05 -23.17
N TYR A 160 23.01 32.42 -22.00
CA TYR A 160 23.79 31.21 -21.78
C TYR A 160 23.29 29.99 -22.54
N ARG A 161 22.08 30.04 -23.11
CA ARG A 161 21.54 29.00 -24.02
C ARG A 161 21.67 29.36 -25.50
N ILE A 162 22.37 30.44 -25.83
CA ILE A 162 22.67 30.83 -27.20
C ILE A 162 23.99 30.21 -27.61
N LYS A 163 23.99 29.49 -28.73
CA LYS A 163 25.17 28.89 -29.36
C LYS A 163 25.87 29.89 -30.27
N SER A 164 25.10 30.56 -31.13
CA SER A 164 25.63 31.52 -32.09
C SER A 164 24.61 32.59 -32.44
N VAL A 165 25.10 33.78 -32.76
CA VAL A 165 24.29 34.89 -33.26
C VAL A 165 24.90 35.40 -34.56
N LYS A 166 24.09 35.47 -35.62
CA LYS A 166 24.48 35.99 -36.92
C LYS A 166 23.66 37.22 -37.25
N ASP A 167 24.35 38.29 -37.64
CA ASP A 167 23.70 39.46 -38.23
C ASP A 167 23.35 39.14 -39.68
N LYS A 168 22.05 39.08 -39.98
CA LYS A 168 21.54 39.13 -41.34
C LYS A 168 20.98 40.54 -41.49
N ASP A 169 21.30 41.24 -42.58
CA ASP A 169 20.93 42.65 -42.80
C ASP A 169 19.54 43.06 -42.23
N LYS A 170 18.51 42.22 -42.45
CA LYS A 170 17.13 42.46 -41.96
C LYS A 170 16.75 41.82 -40.61
N PHE A 171 17.50 40.85 -40.09
CA PHE A 171 17.15 40.15 -38.86
C PHE A 171 18.36 39.55 -38.15
N ILE A 172 18.24 39.35 -36.84
CA ILE A 172 19.23 38.65 -36.05
C ILE A 172 18.86 37.16 -36.02
N GLU A 173 19.72 36.31 -36.55
CA GLU A 173 19.58 34.86 -36.47
C GLU A 173 20.26 34.35 -35.20
N ILE A 174 19.48 33.81 -34.28
CA ILE A 174 19.91 33.29 -32.98
C ILE A 174 19.74 31.78 -33.01
N SER A 175 20.85 31.05 -32.93
CA SER A 175 20.84 29.58 -32.82
C SER A 175 21.21 29.17 -31.39
N GLY A 176 20.56 28.15 -30.85
CA GLY A 176 20.77 27.68 -29.48
C GLY A 176 19.86 26.52 -29.13
N SER A 177 19.47 26.42 -27.86
CA SER A 177 18.45 25.47 -27.41
C SER A 177 17.54 26.14 -26.40
N PHE A 178 16.29 26.41 -26.79
CA PHE A 178 15.36 27.21 -26.00
C PHE A 178 14.11 26.39 -25.71
N SER A 179 13.73 26.32 -24.44
CA SER A 179 12.55 25.57 -24.00
C SER A 179 11.29 26.44 -24.19
N VAL A 180 10.31 25.91 -24.92
CA VAL A 180 9.07 26.61 -25.31
C VAL A 180 7.90 25.69 -25.06
N ARG A 181 7.11 25.97 -24.01
CA ARG A 181 5.97 25.15 -23.56
C ARG A 181 6.35 23.65 -23.50
N ASN A 182 6.00 22.86 -24.51
CA ASN A 182 6.21 21.42 -24.60
C ASN A 182 7.26 20.99 -25.64
N SER A 183 8.03 21.94 -26.19
CA SER A 183 9.00 21.69 -27.26
C SER A 183 10.31 22.44 -27.01
N THR A 184 11.35 22.04 -27.75
CA THR A 184 12.63 22.72 -27.78
C THR A 184 12.82 23.30 -29.18
N ILE A 185 13.23 24.56 -29.24
CA ILE A 185 13.50 25.26 -30.49
C ILE A 185 15.01 25.52 -30.58
N TYR A 186 15.53 25.48 -31.80
CA TYR A 186 16.98 25.60 -32.03
C TYR A 186 17.37 26.87 -32.79
N GLU A 187 16.40 27.52 -33.43
CA GLU A 187 16.63 28.72 -34.24
C GLU A 187 15.49 29.73 -34.01
N LEU A 188 15.90 30.97 -33.81
CA LEU A 188 15.03 32.13 -33.70
C LEU A 188 15.55 33.23 -34.63
N ARG A 189 14.66 33.86 -35.39
CA ARG A 189 14.95 35.05 -36.18
C ARG A 189 14.26 36.24 -35.55
N VAL A 190 15.02 37.23 -35.12
CA VAL A 190 14.52 38.45 -34.50
C VAL A 190 14.62 39.61 -35.48
N TYR A 191 13.46 40.12 -35.91
CA TYR A 191 13.34 41.30 -36.75
C TYR A 191 13.15 42.51 -35.85
N THR A 192 14.10 43.43 -35.88
CA THR A 192 14.05 44.70 -35.16
C THR A 192 14.15 45.84 -36.17
N PHE A 193 13.27 46.83 -36.03
CA PHE A 193 13.19 47.96 -36.95
C PHE A 193 13.97 49.19 -36.44
N ASP A 194 14.65 49.05 -35.29
CA ASP A 194 15.53 50.05 -34.72
C ASP A 194 16.99 49.55 -34.75
N GLU A 195 17.82 50.18 -35.58
CA GLU A 195 19.24 49.88 -35.72
C GLU A 195 20.04 50.01 -34.42
N LYS A 196 19.63 50.90 -33.50
CA LYS A 196 20.31 51.04 -32.20
C LYS A 196 20.06 49.80 -31.34
N VAL A 197 18.82 49.33 -31.31
CA VAL A 197 18.43 48.12 -30.56
C VAL A 197 19.03 46.86 -31.18
N LYS A 198 19.06 46.78 -32.52
CA LYS A 198 19.76 45.72 -33.25
C LYS A 198 21.22 45.61 -32.83
N LYS A 199 21.95 46.73 -32.84
CA LYS A 199 23.36 46.81 -32.43
C LYS A 199 23.54 46.49 -30.96
N GLU A 200 22.64 46.92 -30.09
CA GLU A 200 22.70 46.58 -28.66
C GLU A 200 22.56 45.07 -28.42
N ILE A 201 21.58 44.42 -29.07
CA ILE A 201 21.37 42.97 -28.99
C ILE A 201 22.60 42.22 -29.52
N LEU A 202 23.08 42.57 -30.71
CA LEU A 202 24.26 41.95 -31.31
C LEU A 202 25.49 42.09 -30.41
N ASN A 203 25.80 43.30 -29.95
CA ASN A 203 26.96 43.55 -29.10
C ASN A 203 26.89 42.78 -27.78
N LYS A 204 25.73 42.75 -27.11
CA LYS A 204 25.60 42.04 -25.83
C LYS A 204 25.65 40.53 -26.00
N MET A 205 25.05 39.96 -27.05
CA MET A 205 25.04 38.52 -27.26
C MET A 205 26.37 37.98 -27.82
N GLN A 206 27.00 38.67 -28.77
CA GLN A 206 28.27 38.23 -29.36
C GLN A 206 29.42 38.28 -28.37
N ASN A 207 29.40 39.23 -27.42
CA ASN A 207 30.40 39.32 -26.36
C ASN A 207 30.11 38.41 -25.15
N TYR A 208 29.02 37.62 -25.19
CA TYR A 208 28.65 36.73 -24.09
C TYR A 208 29.37 35.38 -24.20
N ASN A 209 30.49 35.25 -23.47
CA ASN A 209 31.36 34.07 -23.54
C ASN A 209 31.01 32.95 -22.53
N GLN A 210 29.99 33.14 -21.68
CA GLN A 210 29.61 32.17 -20.63
C GLN A 210 28.41 31.31 -21.04
N ASN A 211 28.40 30.81 -22.28
CA ASN A 211 27.34 29.92 -22.76
C ASN A 211 27.64 28.44 -22.42
N ILE A 212 26.59 27.62 -22.36
CA ILE A 212 26.70 26.20 -22.01
C ILE A 212 27.42 25.39 -23.09
N PHE A 213 27.37 25.81 -24.35
CA PHE A 213 28.03 25.12 -25.47
C PHE A 213 29.56 25.17 -25.38
N ASN A 214 30.12 26.19 -24.70
CA ASN A 214 31.55 26.23 -24.40
C ASN A 214 31.99 25.13 -23.41
N ILE A 215 31.06 24.56 -22.65
CA ILE A 215 31.32 23.50 -21.66
C ILE A 215 31.15 22.11 -22.30
N VAL A 216 30.08 21.92 -23.09
CA VAL A 216 29.68 20.61 -23.60
C VAL A 216 29.90 20.41 -25.11
N GLY A 217 30.41 21.43 -25.82
CA GLY A 217 30.66 21.38 -27.24
C GLY A 217 29.38 21.33 -28.09
N ASP A 218 29.45 20.60 -29.21
CA ASP A 218 28.32 20.36 -30.11
C ASP A 218 27.40 19.26 -29.55
N VAL A 219 26.61 19.61 -28.54
CA VAL A 219 25.53 18.76 -28.01
C VAL A 219 24.32 18.76 -28.92
N SER A 220 23.66 17.60 -28.98
CA SER A 220 22.47 17.37 -29.79
C SER A 220 21.21 17.92 -29.13
N GLU A 221 21.09 17.78 -27.81
CA GLU A 221 19.88 18.09 -27.07
C GLU A 221 20.16 18.62 -25.67
N ILE A 222 19.37 19.60 -25.22
CA ILE A 222 19.52 20.27 -23.92
C ILE A 222 18.14 20.46 -23.28
N PHE A 223 17.97 19.98 -22.05
CA PHE A 223 16.71 20.07 -21.33
C PHE A 223 16.91 20.62 -19.92
N THR A 224 15.90 21.30 -19.38
CA THR A 224 15.87 21.70 -17.97
C THR A 224 15.25 20.60 -17.11
N THR A 225 15.90 20.25 -16.01
CA THR A 225 15.38 19.29 -15.02
C THR A 225 15.92 19.65 -13.64
N SER A 226 15.67 18.82 -12.64
CA SER A 226 16.39 18.83 -11.38
C SER A 226 17.03 17.48 -11.11
N VAL A 227 18.18 17.52 -10.45
CA VAL A 227 18.95 16.34 -10.04
C VAL A 227 19.00 16.20 -8.53
N THR A 228 18.86 14.96 -8.08
CA THR A 228 19.23 14.51 -6.74
C THR A 228 20.36 13.49 -6.87
N ALA A 229 21.53 13.76 -6.27
CA ALA A 229 22.72 12.90 -6.35
C ALA A 229 23.77 13.25 -5.28
N ASN A 230 24.71 12.34 -5.04
CA ASN A 230 25.98 12.67 -4.38
C ASN A 230 27.00 13.11 -5.44
N ILE A 231 27.41 14.37 -5.39
CA ILE A 231 28.38 14.95 -6.32
C ILE A 231 29.55 15.51 -5.50
N HIS A 232 30.76 14.99 -5.73
CA HIS A 232 31.97 15.33 -4.96
C HIS A 232 31.76 15.23 -3.44
N ASP A 233 31.24 14.08 -2.98
CA ASP A 233 30.91 13.79 -1.57
C ASP A 233 29.89 14.72 -0.89
N LYS A 234 29.22 15.58 -1.67
CA LYS A 234 28.14 16.43 -1.20
C LYS A 234 26.81 15.92 -1.75
N PHE A 235 25.88 15.63 -0.85
CA PHE A 235 24.52 15.31 -1.24
C PHE A 235 23.80 16.57 -1.70
N ILE A 236 23.29 16.53 -2.92
CA ILE A 236 22.53 17.60 -3.55
C ILE A 236 21.12 17.05 -3.80
N ALA A 237 20.10 17.73 -3.30
CA ALA A 237 18.70 17.36 -3.47
C ALA A 237 17.98 18.37 -4.36
N ASP A 238 17.29 17.85 -5.38
CA ASP A 238 16.43 18.57 -6.31
C ASP A 238 17.02 19.89 -6.84
N LYS A 239 18.32 19.92 -7.11
CA LYS A 239 18.99 21.10 -7.68
C LYS A 239 18.63 21.23 -9.15
N SER A 240 18.16 22.41 -9.56
CA SER A 240 17.85 22.69 -10.96
C SER A 240 19.13 22.69 -11.80
N ILE A 241 19.10 21.96 -12.91
CA ILE A 241 20.22 21.79 -13.83
C ILE A 241 19.73 21.79 -15.29
N ALA A 242 20.66 22.03 -16.21
CA ALA A 242 20.52 21.59 -17.58
C ALA A 242 21.13 20.19 -17.73
N ILE A 243 20.37 19.27 -18.34
CA ILE A 243 20.87 17.98 -18.77
C ILE A 243 21.10 18.03 -20.29
N CYS A 244 22.32 17.73 -20.71
CA CYS A 244 22.72 17.78 -22.12
C CYS A 244 23.16 16.41 -22.62
N PHE A 245 22.84 16.09 -23.87
CA PHE A 245 23.17 14.81 -24.50
C PHE A 245 24.01 15.02 -25.75
N ASP A 246 25.18 14.39 -25.81
CA ASP A 246 25.92 14.18 -27.05
C ASP A 246 25.89 12.68 -27.45
N SER A 247 26.55 12.33 -28.55
CA SER A 247 26.59 10.94 -29.04
C SER A 247 27.13 9.88 -28.06
N ASN A 248 27.93 10.30 -27.08
CA ASN A 248 28.69 9.44 -26.18
C ASN A 248 28.46 9.73 -24.68
N ASN A 249 27.96 10.90 -24.32
CA ASN A 249 27.94 11.41 -22.96
C ASN A 249 26.64 12.11 -22.57
N ILE A 250 26.38 12.12 -21.27
CA ILE A 250 25.34 12.90 -20.59
C ILE A 250 26.04 13.91 -19.68
N TYR A 251 25.71 15.19 -19.80
CA TYR A 251 26.29 16.26 -18.97
C TYR A 251 25.24 16.89 -18.08
N PHE A 252 25.58 17.07 -16.82
CA PHE A 252 24.75 17.75 -15.84
C PHE A 252 25.38 19.11 -15.56
N ILE A 253 24.72 20.18 -15.98
CA ILE A 253 25.25 21.55 -15.92
C ILE A 253 24.43 22.36 -14.92
N ASP A 254 25.13 22.98 -13.98
CA ASP A 254 24.53 24.03 -13.15
C ASP A 254 24.41 25.31 -13.99
N GLU A 255 23.17 25.67 -14.34
CA GLU A 255 22.92 26.88 -15.11
C GLU A 255 23.15 28.16 -14.32
N PHE A 256 23.17 28.15 -12.98
CA PHE A 256 23.46 29.34 -12.18
C PHE A 256 24.97 29.52 -12.04
N GLU A 257 25.69 28.46 -11.66
CA GLU A 257 27.15 28.49 -11.45
C GLU A 257 27.97 28.38 -12.75
N LYS A 258 27.32 28.04 -13.88
CA LYS A 258 27.94 27.86 -15.20
C LYS A 258 29.04 26.80 -15.20
N LYS A 259 28.80 25.68 -14.53
CA LYS A 259 29.78 24.60 -14.38
C LYS A 259 29.16 23.25 -14.70
N CYS A 260 29.93 22.39 -15.34
CA CYS A 260 29.59 20.97 -15.43
C CYS A 260 29.76 20.36 -14.03
N LEU A 261 28.67 19.83 -13.48
CA LEU A 261 28.68 19.12 -12.21
C LEU A 261 29.16 17.68 -12.40
N VAL A 262 28.67 17.01 -13.46
CA VAL A 262 28.91 15.59 -13.73
C VAL A 262 28.90 15.33 -15.23
N THR A 263 29.80 14.44 -15.69
CA THR A 263 29.78 13.88 -17.05
C THR A 263 29.68 12.36 -16.96
N LEU A 264 28.67 11.77 -17.60
CA LEU A 264 28.41 10.33 -17.62
C LEU A 264 28.65 9.79 -19.03
N LYS A 265 29.38 8.66 -19.16
CA LYS A 265 29.53 7.98 -20.45
C LYS A 265 28.31 7.11 -20.73
N LEU A 266 27.62 7.31 -21.85
CA LEU A 266 26.43 6.56 -22.24
C LEU A 266 26.69 5.05 -22.29
N SER A 267 27.84 4.62 -22.80
CA SER A 267 28.22 3.20 -22.90
C SER A 267 28.39 2.49 -21.54
N LYS A 268 28.58 3.25 -20.46
CA LYS A 268 28.72 2.74 -19.08
C LYS A 268 27.55 3.10 -18.18
N THR A 269 26.50 3.72 -18.72
CA THR A 269 25.41 4.27 -17.93
C THR A 269 24.14 3.48 -18.15
N ASN A 270 23.55 3.03 -17.06
CA ASN A 270 22.26 2.37 -17.05
C ASN A 270 21.19 3.38 -16.66
N ALA A 271 20.07 3.41 -17.41
CA ALA A 271 18.93 4.25 -17.08
C ALA A 271 17.75 3.38 -16.62
N TYR A 272 17.22 3.68 -15.43
CA TYR A 272 16.04 3.04 -14.84
C TYR A 272 14.92 4.07 -14.74
N TYR A 273 13.71 3.67 -15.08
CA TYR A 273 12.58 4.60 -15.21
C TYR A 273 11.35 4.15 -14.43
N SER A 274 10.71 5.12 -13.76
CA SER A 274 9.41 4.94 -13.10
C SER A 274 8.34 5.75 -13.82
N ASN A 275 7.37 5.06 -14.43
CA ASN A 275 6.18 5.71 -14.99
C ASN A 275 5.30 6.37 -13.92
N ILE A 276 5.24 5.77 -12.73
CA ILE A 276 4.36 6.20 -11.63
C ILE A 276 4.93 7.46 -10.98
N GLU A 277 6.24 7.50 -10.74
CA GLU A 277 6.88 8.62 -10.03
C GLU A 277 7.41 9.70 -10.98
N ASN A 278 7.38 9.47 -12.30
CA ASN A 278 8.00 10.32 -13.34
C ASN A 278 9.45 10.68 -13.00
N LYS A 279 10.24 9.66 -12.64
CA LYS A 279 11.66 9.79 -12.29
C LYS A 279 12.51 8.84 -13.10
N ILE A 280 13.74 9.25 -13.38
CA ILE A 280 14.80 8.38 -13.90
C ILE A 280 15.96 8.38 -12.93
N VAL A 281 16.57 7.22 -12.76
CA VAL A 281 17.86 7.07 -12.10
C VAL A 281 18.87 6.60 -13.14
N PHE A 282 19.93 7.37 -13.31
CA PHE A 282 21.13 6.95 -14.02
C PHE A 282 22.09 6.31 -13.04
N GLU A 283 22.49 5.08 -13.32
CA GLU A 283 23.55 4.38 -12.61
C GLU A 283 24.80 4.38 -13.50
N SER A 284 25.91 4.93 -13.00
CA SER A 284 27.19 4.98 -13.70
C SER A 284 28.32 4.78 -12.70
N GLU A 285 29.16 3.77 -12.92
CA GLU A 285 30.33 3.46 -12.07
C GLU A 285 29.96 3.43 -10.56
N ASN A 286 28.85 2.75 -10.20
CA ASN A 286 28.25 2.63 -8.86
C ASN A 286 27.70 3.93 -8.24
N ASN A 287 27.68 5.05 -8.98
CA ASN A 287 27.02 6.28 -8.56
C ASN A 287 25.63 6.38 -9.16
N LEU A 288 24.69 6.94 -8.38
CA LEU A 288 23.30 7.12 -8.79
C LEU A 288 22.98 8.60 -8.93
N TYR A 289 22.28 8.91 -10.02
CA TYR A 289 21.84 10.26 -10.35
C TYR A 289 20.35 10.23 -10.68
N GLN A 290 19.51 10.72 -9.77
CA GLN A 290 18.07 10.78 -9.97
C GLN A 290 17.70 12.11 -10.62
N ILE A 291 16.95 12.07 -11.71
CA ILE A 291 16.36 13.25 -12.34
C ILE A 291 14.83 13.21 -12.31
N ASN A 292 14.21 14.38 -12.21
CA ASN A 292 12.76 14.53 -12.24
C ASN A 292 12.28 14.80 -13.67
N ILE A 293 11.22 14.11 -14.10
CA ILE A 293 10.62 14.29 -15.43
C ILE A 293 9.26 14.96 -15.25
N TYR A 294 9.05 16.08 -15.93
CA TYR A 294 7.74 16.72 -15.96
C TYR A 294 6.83 16.03 -16.99
N ASN A 295 5.55 15.86 -16.65
CA ASN A 295 4.56 15.26 -17.56
C ASN A 295 4.46 16.06 -18.87
N GLY A 296 4.50 15.37 -20.02
CA GLY A 296 4.46 16.00 -21.34
C GLY A 296 5.75 16.73 -21.75
N SER A 297 6.86 16.55 -21.04
CA SER A 297 8.14 17.16 -21.41
C SER A 297 8.81 16.45 -22.58
N SER A 298 9.45 17.24 -23.47
CA SER A 298 10.30 16.73 -24.56
C SER A 298 11.44 15.83 -24.05
N LEU A 299 11.91 16.08 -22.82
CA LEU A 299 12.90 15.23 -22.14
C LEU A 299 12.39 13.80 -21.97
N LYS A 300 11.14 13.60 -21.55
CA LYS A 300 10.54 12.27 -21.38
C LYS A 300 10.58 11.47 -22.67
N GLU A 301 10.10 12.09 -23.76
CA GLU A 301 10.05 11.45 -25.07
C GLU A 301 11.45 11.11 -25.58
N TYR A 302 12.40 12.03 -25.42
CA TYR A 302 13.78 11.81 -25.80
C TYR A 302 14.39 10.62 -25.04
N LEU A 303 14.23 10.58 -23.71
CA LEU A 303 14.78 9.52 -22.87
C LEU A 303 14.15 8.16 -23.19
N ILE A 304 12.84 8.09 -23.39
CA ILE A 304 12.14 6.85 -23.75
C ILE A 304 12.60 6.32 -25.11
N ARG A 305 12.80 7.19 -26.10
CA ARG A 305 13.20 6.78 -27.45
C ARG A 305 14.67 6.36 -27.55
N ASN A 306 15.57 7.05 -26.83
CA ASN A 306 17.00 6.94 -27.08
C ASN A 306 17.79 6.24 -25.97
N ILE A 307 17.29 6.20 -24.73
CA ILE A 307 18.11 5.83 -23.56
C ILE A 307 17.48 4.73 -22.71
N ILE A 308 16.19 4.80 -22.41
CA ILE A 308 15.52 3.86 -21.50
C ILE A 308 15.29 2.52 -22.20
N LYS A 309 15.71 1.43 -21.54
CA LYS A 309 15.44 0.05 -21.97
C LYS A 309 14.20 -0.49 -21.26
N THR A 310 13.35 -1.24 -21.97
CA THR A 310 12.05 -1.72 -21.47
C THR A 310 12.15 -2.68 -20.28
N ASN A 311 13.28 -3.37 -20.10
CA ASN A 311 13.49 -4.29 -18.97
C ASN A 311 14.00 -3.59 -17.69
N LYS A 312 14.31 -2.29 -17.73
CA LYS A 312 14.86 -1.54 -16.59
C LYS A 312 13.78 -0.76 -15.86
N LYS A 313 13.48 -1.18 -14.63
CA LYS A 313 12.41 -0.63 -13.80
C LYS A 313 12.97 0.08 -12.58
N LEU A 314 12.24 1.10 -12.12
CA LEU A 314 12.54 1.89 -10.92
C LEU A 314 11.27 2.09 -10.09
N ILE A 315 11.43 1.95 -8.77
CA ILE A 315 10.51 2.50 -7.77
C ILE A 315 11.35 3.13 -6.67
N CYS A 316 11.32 4.46 -6.55
CA CYS A 316 12.09 5.22 -5.56
C CYS A 316 11.58 5.01 -4.14
N ARG A 317 10.25 4.86 -3.97
CA ARG A 317 9.62 4.62 -2.66
C ARG A 317 9.03 3.22 -2.61
N PHE A 318 9.90 2.22 -2.45
CA PHE A 318 9.48 0.81 -2.45
C PHE A 318 9.01 0.34 -1.07
N GLY A 319 9.83 0.49 -0.04
CA GLY A 319 9.52 -0.06 1.28
C GLY A 319 10.58 0.20 2.35
N ARG A 320 10.54 -0.59 3.42
CA ARG A 320 11.54 -0.64 4.49
C ARG A 320 12.25 -1.97 4.50
N LEU A 321 13.58 -1.96 4.53
CA LEU A 321 14.41 -3.15 4.57
C LEU A 321 14.96 -3.36 5.98
N SER A 322 14.87 -4.59 6.49
CA SER A 322 15.39 -5.01 7.80
C SER A 322 16.04 -6.39 7.68
N GLY A 323 17.01 -6.71 8.52
CA GLY A 323 17.65 -8.03 8.59
C GLY A 323 19.08 -8.03 8.08
N VAL A 324 19.53 -9.16 7.50
CA VAL A 324 20.88 -9.29 6.96
C VAL A 324 20.82 -9.72 5.50
N LEU A 325 21.52 -9.00 4.64
CA LEU A 325 21.52 -9.25 3.20
C LEU A 325 22.90 -9.01 2.60
N ASN A 326 23.44 -10.03 1.95
CA ASN A 326 24.79 -10.05 1.40
C ASN A 326 25.88 -9.59 2.40
N GLY A 327 25.73 -9.94 3.69
CA GLY A 327 26.66 -9.62 4.77
C GLY A 327 26.44 -8.27 5.46
N GLU A 328 25.53 -7.44 4.95
CA GLU A 328 25.19 -6.14 5.55
C GLU A 328 23.94 -6.25 6.41
N SER A 329 23.89 -5.49 7.50
CA SER A 329 22.75 -5.45 8.42
C SER A 329 21.93 -4.19 8.23
N PHE A 330 20.60 -4.38 8.16
CA PHE A 330 19.60 -3.37 7.90
C PHE A 330 18.64 -3.29 9.09
N LYS A 331 18.30 -2.07 9.53
CA LYS A 331 17.40 -1.77 10.66
C LYS A 331 16.28 -0.83 10.25
N GLY A 332 15.49 -1.25 9.27
CA GLY A 332 14.30 -0.53 8.81
C GLY A 332 14.62 0.65 7.88
N GLU A 333 15.72 0.58 7.13
CA GLU A 333 16.08 1.63 6.17
C GLU A 333 15.00 1.77 5.08
N GLU A 334 14.63 3.00 4.76
CA GLU A 334 13.74 3.26 3.63
C GLU A 334 14.50 3.10 2.31
N VAL A 335 14.01 2.18 1.47
CA VAL A 335 14.67 1.78 0.24
C VAL A 335 13.81 2.02 -1.00
N GLY A 336 14.49 2.41 -2.07
CA GLY A 336 14.02 2.24 -3.44
C GLY A 336 14.62 0.99 -4.07
N ILE A 337 14.06 0.59 -5.21
CA ILE A 337 14.53 -0.56 -5.98
C ILE A 337 14.76 -0.17 -7.44
N LEU A 338 15.91 -0.58 -7.96
CA LEU A 338 16.20 -0.67 -9.40
C LEU A 338 16.24 -2.14 -9.80
N SER A 339 15.69 -2.49 -10.96
CA SER A 339 15.89 -3.83 -11.53
C SER A 339 16.08 -3.78 -13.03
N ASP A 340 16.95 -4.65 -13.55
CA ASP A 340 17.14 -4.88 -14.98
C ASP A 340 16.63 -6.26 -15.46
N GLY A 341 15.90 -6.97 -14.59
CA GLY A 341 15.41 -8.32 -14.80
C GLY A 341 16.37 -9.43 -14.33
N SER A 342 17.68 -9.16 -14.29
CA SER A 342 18.70 -10.10 -13.80
C SER A 342 19.13 -9.79 -12.37
N LYS A 343 19.11 -8.52 -11.98
CA LYS A 343 19.53 -8.04 -10.68
C LYS A 343 18.50 -7.12 -10.06
N ILE A 344 18.54 -7.04 -8.74
CA ILE A 344 17.87 -6.03 -7.93
C ILE A 344 18.93 -5.21 -7.21
N ILE A 345 18.82 -3.90 -7.29
CA ILE A 345 19.67 -2.94 -6.58
C ILE A 345 18.80 -2.20 -5.58
N PHE A 346 19.11 -2.34 -4.31
CA PHE A 346 18.50 -1.57 -3.22
C PHE A 346 19.22 -0.25 -3.09
N ILE A 347 18.46 0.84 -3.08
CA ILE A 347 19.00 2.20 -2.99
C ILE A 347 18.44 2.90 -1.77
N SER A 348 19.29 3.61 -1.04
CA SER A 348 18.87 4.40 0.11
C SER A 348 18.09 5.62 -0.36
N ARG A 349 16.91 5.85 0.24
CA ARG A 349 16.10 7.01 -0.10
C ARG A 349 16.71 8.33 0.37
N SER A 350 17.44 8.33 1.49
CA SER A 350 17.90 9.57 2.13
C SER A 350 19.10 10.18 1.43
N ASN A 351 19.98 9.36 0.84
CA ASN A 351 21.24 9.82 0.24
C ASN A 351 21.50 9.26 -1.16
N LEU A 352 20.56 8.50 -1.73
CA LEU A 352 20.66 7.89 -3.06
C LEU A 352 21.93 7.04 -3.25
N LYS A 353 22.41 6.37 -2.19
CA LYS A 353 23.50 5.40 -2.29
C LYS A 353 22.97 4.02 -2.58
N VAL A 354 23.72 3.24 -3.38
CA VAL A 354 23.50 1.80 -3.47
C VAL A 354 23.76 1.20 -2.09
N LEU A 355 22.73 0.56 -1.54
CA LEU A 355 22.83 -0.19 -0.29
C LEU A 355 23.30 -1.60 -0.61
N ASN A 356 22.60 -2.31 -1.50
CA ASN A 356 22.91 -3.69 -1.79
C ASN A 356 22.56 -4.05 -3.23
N THR A 357 23.22 -5.06 -3.80
CA THR A 357 22.95 -5.56 -5.15
C THR A 357 22.89 -7.08 -5.13
N ILE A 358 21.80 -7.63 -5.65
CA ILE A 358 21.50 -9.06 -5.57
C ILE A 358 21.13 -9.60 -6.94
N ASP A 359 21.61 -10.81 -7.19
CA ASP A 359 21.32 -11.61 -8.36
C ASP A 359 19.96 -12.30 -8.19
N MET A 360 19.02 -12.03 -9.09
CA MET A 360 17.64 -12.54 -9.01
C MET A 360 17.57 -14.05 -9.14
N GLU A 361 18.52 -14.69 -9.83
CA GLU A 361 18.52 -16.15 -10.01
C GLU A 361 18.83 -16.91 -8.72
N LYS A 362 19.47 -16.26 -7.75
CA LYS A 362 19.92 -16.86 -6.48
C LYS A 362 19.03 -16.47 -5.30
N LEU A 363 17.93 -15.79 -5.58
CA LEU A 363 17.04 -15.20 -4.60
C LEU A 363 15.88 -16.16 -4.34
N GLU A 364 15.72 -16.57 -3.09
CA GLU A 364 14.49 -17.22 -2.62
C GLU A 364 13.60 -16.17 -1.97
N VAL A 365 12.32 -16.13 -2.35
CA VAL A 365 11.37 -15.12 -1.88
C VAL A 365 10.09 -15.77 -1.42
N GLN A 366 9.60 -15.31 -0.28
CA GLN A 366 8.27 -15.62 0.22
C GLN A 366 7.52 -14.31 0.49
N ILE A 367 6.27 -14.24 0.04
CA ILE A 367 5.44 -13.04 0.14
C ILE A 367 4.28 -13.34 1.08
N ASP A 368 4.05 -12.45 2.04
CA ASP A 368 2.96 -12.49 2.99
C ASP A 368 2.38 -11.07 3.12
N ASN A 369 1.24 -10.80 2.51
CA ASN A 369 0.66 -9.46 2.41
C ASN A 369 1.65 -8.43 1.81
N ASN A 370 2.06 -7.45 2.61
CA ASN A 370 3.04 -6.42 2.27
C ASN A 370 4.49 -6.80 2.65
N ASN A 371 4.69 -7.97 3.24
CA ASN A 371 5.99 -8.46 3.67
C ASN A 371 6.60 -9.33 2.56
N VAL A 372 7.80 -8.98 2.14
CA VAL A 372 8.61 -9.78 1.21
C VAL A 372 9.83 -10.28 1.97
N PHE A 373 9.85 -11.57 2.28
CA PHE A 373 11.00 -12.22 2.90
C PHE A 373 11.97 -12.64 1.81
N ILE A 374 13.20 -12.14 1.92
CA ILE A 374 14.28 -12.37 0.97
C ILE A 374 15.31 -13.25 1.63
N ILE A 375 15.53 -14.44 1.06
CA ILE A 375 16.53 -15.39 1.49
C ILE A 375 17.64 -15.44 0.44
N PHE A 376 18.87 -15.18 0.88
CA PHE A 376 20.05 -15.19 0.03
C PHE A 376 21.26 -15.73 0.78
N LYS A 377 21.86 -16.84 0.30
CA LYS A 377 23.04 -17.47 0.92
C LYS A 377 22.89 -17.71 2.44
N ASN A 378 21.76 -18.27 2.87
CA ASN A 378 21.42 -18.50 4.29
C ASN A 378 21.33 -17.23 5.15
N GLN A 379 21.10 -16.08 4.53
CA GLN A 379 20.80 -14.81 5.20
C GLN A 379 19.35 -14.44 4.89
N ILE A 380 18.69 -13.78 5.84
CA ILE A 380 17.29 -13.36 5.69
C ILE A 380 17.14 -11.86 5.90
N ALA A 381 16.42 -11.25 4.98
CA ALA A 381 15.94 -9.87 5.08
C ALA A 381 14.42 -9.83 4.89
N LEU A 382 13.79 -8.84 5.51
CA LEU A 382 12.39 -8.53 5.39
C LEU A 382 12.28 -7.17 4.72
N LEU A 383 11.58 -7.14 3.60
CA LEU A 383 11.23 -5.94 2.88
C LEU A 383 9.73 -5.70 3.04
N LYS A 384 9.39 -4.71 3.87
CA LYS A 384 8.01 -4.28 4.11
C LYS A 384 7.62 -3.22 3.09
N VAL A 385 6.82 -3.61 2.11
CA VAL A 385 6.48 -2.81 0.94
C VAL A 385 5.35 -1.84 1.26
N PHE A 386 5.47 -0.60 0.80
CA PHE A 386 4.44 0.43 1.08
C PHE A 386 3.17 0.25 0.24
N VAL A 387 3.30 -0.33 -0.96
CA VAL A 387 2.20 -0.54 -1.91
C VAL A 387 2.30 -1.97 -2.46
N GLN A 388 1.32 -2.82 -2.13
CA GLN A 388 1.33 -4.25 -2.45
C GLN A 388 1.48 -4.54 -3.95
N SER A 389 0.86 -3.73 -4.82
CA SER A 389 0.93 -3.91 -6.28
C SER A 389 2.36 -3.85 -6.83
N HIS A 390 3.28 -3.16 -6.15
CA HIS A 390 4.68 -3.09 -6.54
C HIS A 390 5.42 -4.42 -6.35
N ILE A 391 4.94 -5.32 -5.48
CA ILE A 391 5.60 -6.61 -5.21
C ILE A 391 5.66 -7.43 -6.49
N HIS A 392 4.53 -7.58 -7.17
CA HIS A 392 4.42 -8.41 -8.38
C HIS A 392 5.20 -7.86 -9.57
N GLU A 393 5.61 -6.59 -9.55
CA GLU A 393 6.44 -6.01 -10.61
C GLU A 393 7.90 -6.48 -10.57
N PHE A 394 8.37 -6.91 -9.40
CA PHE A 394 9.78 -7.25 -9.11
C PHE A 394 9.95 -8.69 -8.63
N PHE A 395 9.00 -9.24 -7.88
CA PHE A 395 9.09 -10.56 -7.26
C PHE A 395 7.95 -11.46 -7.77
N THR A 396 8.21 -12.20 -8.83
CA THR A 396 7.21 -13.08 -9.49
C THR A 396 7.38 -14.56 -9.17
N LYS A 397 8.56 -14.98 -8.71
CA LYS A 397 8.84 -16.36 -8.29
C LYS A 397 8.80 -16.44 -6.77
N GLN A 398 7.79 -17.11 -6.23
CA GLN A 398 7.81 -17.56 -4.84
C GLN A 398 8.56 -18.90 -4.79
N SER A 399 9.42 -19.06 -3.79
CA SER A 399 10.07 -20.34 -3.52
C SER A 399 9.30 -21.10 -2.43
N ASP A 400 9.10 -22.40 -2.62
CA ASP A 400 8.79 -23.32 -1.53
C ASP A 400 10.05 -23.52 -0.67
N SER A 401 10.44 -22.48 0.06
CA SER A 401 11.63 -22.54 0.90
C SER A 401 11.37 -23.56 2.02
N SER A 402 12.31 -24.49 2.23
CA SER A 402 12.27 -25.41 3.39
C SER A 402 12.61 -24.71 4.71
N TYR A 403 12.99 -23.43 4.66
CA TYR A 403 13.39 -22.68 5.84
C TYR A 403 12.17 -22.34 6.70
N ILE A 404 12.34 -22.58 7.99
CA ILE A 404 11.42 -22.07 9.00
C ILE A 404 11.97 -20.71 9.44
N PHE A 405 11.17 -19.66 9.28
CA PHE A 405 11.56 -18.31 9.64
C PHE A 405 10.38 -17.52 10.20
N GLY A 406 10.68 -16.38 10.82
CA GLY A 406 9.74 -15.47 11.44
C GLY A 406 10.31 -14.07 11.50
N TYR A 407 9.63 -13.16 12.20
CA TYR A 407 10.11 -11.80 12.41
C TYR A 407 9.62 -11.22 13.74
N THR A 408 10.38 -10.28 14.31
CA THR A 408 10.01 -9.62 15.57
C THR A 408 8.96 -8.54 15.34
N SER A 409 8.39 -7.99 16.41
CA SER A 409 7.50 -6.82 16.34
C SER A 409 8.18 -5.55 15.76
N LYS A 410 9.51 -5.54 15.65
CA LYS A 410 10.30 -4.47 15.02
C LYS A 410 10.63 -4.77 13.55
N ASP A 411 9.92 -5.71 12.93
CA ASP A 411 10.15 -6.16 11.56
C ASP A 411 11.58 -6.73 11.36
N GLU A 412 12.22 -7.29 12.40
CA GLU A 412 13.53 -7.94 12.27
C GLU A 412 13.33 -9.44 11.95
N PRO A 413 13.69 -9.91 10.74
CA PRO A 413 13.49 -11.31 10.35
C PRO A 413 14.51 -12.22 11.02
N PHE A 414 14.21 -13.51 11.12
CA PHE A 414 15.13 -14.55 11.59
C PHE A 414 14.72 -15.94 11.08
N PHE A 415 15.70 -16.82 10.91
CA PHE A 415 15.48 -18.26 10.83
C PHE A 415 15.26 -18.83 12.23
N ILE A 416 14.42 -19.87 12.31
CA ILE A 416 14.11 -20.59 13.55
C ILE A 416 14.75 -21.98 13.46
N LYS A 417 15.62 -22.29 14.42
CA LYS A 417 16.15 -23.64 14.62
C LYS A 417 15.88 -24.07 16.05
N GLN A 418 15.40 -25.28 16.22
CA GLN A 418 15.18 -25.87 17.54
C GLN A 418 15.89 -27.20 17.63
N ASP A 419 16.71 -27.35 18.65
CA ASP A 419 17.40 -28.59 19.01
C ASP A 419 17.00 -29.03 20.43
N GLU A 420 17.64 -30.09 20.94
CA GLU A 420 17.36 -30.65 22.27
C GLU A 420 17.66 -29.66 23.41
N ASP A 421 18.56 -28.72 23.22
CA ASP A 421 18.96 -27.78 24.27
C ASP A 421 18.22 -26.45 24.17
N LYS A 422 17.96 -25.94 22.96
CA LYS A 422 17.54 -24.55 22.77
C LYS A 422 16.72 -24.29 21.49
N ILE A 423 16.03 -23.15 21.51
CA ILE A 423 15.52 -22.43 20.34
C ILE A 423 16.52 -21.33 19.97
N LEU A 424 16.96 -21.32 18.72
CA LEU A 424 17.87 -20.35 18.14
C LEU A 424 17.15 -19.53 17.07
N LEU A 425 17.16 -18.21 17.23
CA LEU A 425 16.67 -17.25 16.24
C LEU A 425 17.88 -16.54 15.63
N SER A 426 18.15 -16.74 14.34
CA SER A 426 19.35 -16.22 13.67
C SER A 426 19.05 -15.56 12.33
N GLN A 427 19.69 -14.43 12.03
CA GLN A 427 19.58 -13.74 10.74
C GLN A 427 20.54 -14.27 9.69
N SER A 428 21.65 -14.86 10.14
CA SER A 428 22.66 -15.50 9.30
C SER A 428 23.39 -16.57 10.13
N PRO A 429 24.24 -17.42 9.51
CA PRO A 429 25.04 -18.39 10.27
C PRO A 429 25.94 -17.75 11.33
N SER A 430 26.35 -16.50 11.14
CA SER A 430 27.21 -15.75 12.07
C SER A 430 26.45 -14.78 12.98
N THR A 431 25.16 -14.52 12.72
CA THR A 431 24.36 -13.52 13.44
C THR A 431 23.22 -14.18 14.19
N ILE A 432 23.46 -14.54 15.45
CA ILE A 432 22.45 -15.04 16.37
C ILE A 432 21.75 -13.85 17.01
N HIS A 433 20.44 -13.77 16.82
CA HIS A 433 19.62 -12.68 17.36
C HIS A 433 19.13 -13.01 18.77
N PHE A 434 18.55 -14.22 18.95
CA PHE A 434 18.14 -14.71 20.26
C PHE A 434 18.46 -16.19 20.46
N LYS A 435 18.66 -16.57 21.72
CA LYS A 435 18.92 -17.93 22.17
C LYS A 435 18.15 -18.20 23.46
N TYR A 436 17.30 -19.22 23.44
CA TYR A 436 16.47 -19.64 24.58
C TYR A 436 16.70 -21.11 24.87
N TYR A 437 17.16 -21.45 26.06
CA TYR A 437 17.22 -22.84 26.47
C TYR A 437 15.81 -23.38 26.73
N ASN A 438 15.52 -24.60 26.29
CA ASN A 438 14.20 -25.22 26.45
C ASN A 438 13.78 -25.29 27.94
N GLU A 439 14.75 -25.41 28.85
CA GLU A 439 14.55 -25.44 30.31
C GLU A 439 14.17 -24.07 30.91
N GLU A 440 14.53 -22.96 30.25
CA GLU A 440 14.21 -21.59 30.70
C GLU A 440 12.81 -21.13 30.26
N ILE A 441 12.21 -21.80 29.28
CA ILE A 441 10.91 -21.42 28.70
C ILE A 441 9.79 -21.96 29.58
N THR A 442 8.97 -21.05 30.12
CA THR A 442 7.80 -21.39 30.93
C THR A 442 6.54 -21.56 30.09
N ASP A 443 6.44 -20.78 29.01
CA ASP A 443 5.24 -20.72 28.18
C ASP A 443 5.53 -20.23 26.76
N ILE A 444 4.80 -20.78 25.80
CA ILE A 444 4.71 -20.25 24.43
C ILE A 444 3.22 -20.09 24.12
N SER A 445 2.79 -18.86 23.92
CA SER A 445 1.37 -18.52 23.73
C SER A 445 1.14 -17.72 22.46
N ILE A 446 0.02 -17.97 21.78
CA ILE A 446 -0.44 -17.12 20.68
C ILE A 446 -1.09 -15.88 21.28
N THR A 447 -0.55 -14.71 20.99
CA THR A 447 -1.07 -13.42 21.46
C THR A 447 -1.97 -12.76 20.43
N LYS A 448 -1.78 -13.06 19.14
CA LYS A 448 -2.60 -12.55 18.05
C LYS A 448 -2.49 -13.45 16.81
N TYR A 449 -3.61 -13.84 16.21
CA TYR A 449 -3.58 -14.48 14.90
C TYR A 449 -3.36 -13.48 13.78
N GLY A 450 -2.68 -13.90 12.72
CA GLY A 450 -2.63 -13.14 11.47
C GLY A 450 -4.02 -12.95 10.84
N ASP A 451 -4.15 -11.90 10.02
CA ASP A 451 -5.35 -11.72 9.18
C ASP A 451 -5.50 -12.91 8.20
N LYS A 452 -6.68 -13.11 7.58
CA LYS A 452 -6.95 -14.30 6.72
C LYS A 452 -5.91 -14.56 5.62
N GLU A 453 -5.26 -13.50 5.13
CA GLU A 453 -4.24 -13.58 4.08
C GLU A 453 -2.82 -13.81 4.64
N SER A 454 -2.63 -13.62 5.95
CA SER A 454 -1.36 -13.85 6.64
C SER A 454 -1.22 -15.31 7.06
N ILE A 455 -0.10 -15.93 6.73
CA ILE A 455 0.26 -17.26 7.27
C ILE A 455 0.95 -17.17 8.64
N PHE A 456 1.30 -15.96 9.09
CA PHE A 456 2.01 -15.70 10.34
C PHE A 456 1.04 -15.34 11.47
N SER A 457 1.33 -15.83 12.68
CA SER A 457 0.70 -15.38 13.91
C SER A 457 1.73 -14.92 14.93
N GLU A 458 1.31 -14.01 15.78
CA GLU A 458 2.09 -13.47 16.88
C GLU A 458 2.10 -14.45 18.06
N LEU A 459 3.30 -14.79 18.51
CA LEU A 459 3.60 -15.59 19.67
C LEU A 459 4.35 -14.78 20.71
N GLN A 460 4.06 -15.04 21.98
CA GLN A 460 4.89 -14.65 23.10
C GLN A 460 5.61 -15.88 23.66
N ILE A 461 6.94 -15.82 23.69
CA ILE A 461 7.77 -16.77 24.42
C ILE A 461 8.07 -16.17 25.79
N SER A 462 7.60 -16.83 26.86
CA SER A 462 7.82 -16.41 28.24
C SER A 462 8.87 -17.26 28.92
N THR A 463 9.69 -16.64 29.77
CA THR A 463 10.81 -17.29 30.46
C THR A 463 10.69 -17.15 31.97
N ILE A 464 11.35 -18.02 32.73
CA ILE A 464 11.28 -18.06 34.21
C ILE A 464 11.55 -16.68 34.84
N ASP A 465 12.57 -15.97 34.33
CA ASP A 465 12.97 -14.67 34.89
C ASP A 465 12.11 -13.48 34.44
N ASN A 466 11.10 -13.69 33.57
CA ASN A 466 10.26 -12.68 32.90
C ASN A 466 11.03 -11.55 32.15
N LYS A 467 12.37 -11.50 32.24
CA LYS A 467 13.24 -10.48 31.66
C LYS A 467 13.46 -10.65 30.16
N LYS A 468 13.17 -11.82 29.59
CA LYS A 468 13.40 -12.14 28.17
C LYS A 468 12.10 -12.47 27.41
N ASN A 469 10.95 -12.00 27.88
CA ASN A 469 9.70 -12.21 27.15
C ASN A 469 9.81 -11.57 25.77
N LEU A 470 9.61 -12.37 24.72
CA LEU A 470 9.80 -11.95 23.34
C LEU A 470 8.52 -12.20 22.56
N ILE A 471 8.13 -11.17 21.80
CA ILE A 471 7.01 -11.22 20.88
C ILE A 471 7.57 -11.42 19.48
N ILE A 472 7.17 -12.52 18.84
CA ILE A 472 7.60 -12.92 17.50
C ILE A 472 6.40 -13.30 16.63
N ASN A 473 6.52 -13.09 15.33
CA ASN A 473 5.58 -13.59 14.35
C ASN A 473 6.18 -14.83 13.67
N VAL A 474 5.45 -15.94 13.68
CA VAL A 474 5.89 -17.20 13.06
C VAL A 474 4.77 -17.86 12.25
N PRO A 475 5.09 -18.72 11.27
CA PRO A 475 4.10 -19.43 10.50
C PRO A 475 3.20 -20.30 11.38
N ASN A 476 1.90 -20.31 11.11
CA ASN A 476 0.90 -21.07 11.89
C ASN A 476 1.22 -22.57 11.94
N THR A 477 1.83 -23.09 10.89
CA THR A 477 2.17 -24.51 10.73
C THR A 477 3.19 -25.01 11.74
N ILE A 478 4.04 -24.16 12.30
CA ILE A 478 5.13 -24.58 13.19
C ILE A 478 4.81 -24.43 14.68
N ILE A 479 3.74 -23.72 15.04
CA ILE A 479 3.45 -23.33 16.43
C ILE A 479 3.29 -24.56 17.33
N LYS A 480 2.51 -25.55 16.86
CA LYS A 480 2.30 -26.81 17.58
C LYS A 480 3.62 -27.52 17.85
N ASP A 481 4.48 -27.60 16.85
CA ASP A 481 5.76 -28.29 16.94
C ASP A 481 6.72 -27.56 17.88
N LEU A 482 6.75 -26.23 17.85
CA LEU A 482 7.53 -25.42 18.78
C LEU A 482 7.13 -25.69 20.23
N ILE A 483 5.84 -25.67 20.55
CA ILE A 483 5.32 -25.95 21.90
C ILE A 483 5.68 -27.38 22.31
N TYR A 484 5.41 -28.36 21.44
CA TYR A 484 5.65 -29.78 21.69
C TYR A 484 7.12 -30.04 22.01
N LYS A 485 8.03 -29.61 21.13
CA LYS A 485 9.47 -29.85 21.26
C LYS A 485 10.04 -29.12 22.48
N THR A 486 9.57 -27.90 22.77
CA THR A 486 10.04 -27.16 23.95
C THR A 486 9.73 -27.91 25.24
N TYR A 487 8.49 -28.39 25.39
CA TYR A 487 8.11 -29.18 26.57
C TYR A 487 8.82 -30.53 26.61
N TYR A 488 8.84 -31.24 25.49
CA TYR A 488 9.48 -32.54 25.37
C TYR A 488 10.94 -32.46 25.81
N TYR A 489 11.72 -31.57 25.21
CA TYR A 489 13.15 -31.45 25.51
C TYR A 489 13.43 -30.92 26.92
N SER A 490 12.60 -30.00 27.42
CA SER A 490 12.67 -29.49 28.80
C SER A 490 12.50 -30.60 29.86
N LYS A 491 11.67 -31.62 29.58
CA LYS A 491 11.31 -32.67 30.54
C LYS A 491 11.95 -34.03 30.29
N ASN A 492 12.39 -34.32 29.06
CA ASN A 492 12.95 -35.61 28.67
C ASN A 492 14.17 -35.99 29.51
N LYS A 493 15.05 -35.02 29.85
CA LYS A 493 16.22 -35.24 30.69
C LYS A 493 15.87 -35.73 32.11
N SER A 494 14.70 -35.38 32.61
CA SER A 494 14.22 -35.78 33.93
C SER A 494 13.43 -37.10 33.92
N LEU A 495 13.12 -37.66 32.74
CA LEU A 495 12.26 -38.85 32.63
C LEU A 495 12.83 -40.05 33.40
N GLU A 496 14.15 -40.24 33.38
CA GLU A 496 14.82 -41.34 34.09
C GLU A 496 14.76 -41.21 35.63
N GLN A 497 14.45 -40.02 36.14
CA GLN A 497 14.39 -39.73 37.58
C GLN A 497 12.95 -39.77 38.13
N VAL A 498 11.94 -39.82 37.25
CA VAL A 498 10.53 -39.78 37.64
C VAL A 498 10.05 -41.22 37.91
N PRO A 499 9.51 -41.53 39.10
CA PRO A 499 8.89 -42.83 39.36
C PRO A 499 7.77 -43.15 38.37
N ALA A 500 7.69 -44.40 37.92
CA ALA A 500 6.72 -44.82 36.90
C ALA A 500 5.27 -44.57 37.31
N GLU A 501 4.95 -44.69 38.61
CA GLU A 501 3.63 -44.39 39.16
C GLU A 501 3.31 -42.89 39.07
N GLN A 502 4.30 -42.02 39.27
CA GLN A 502 4.12 -40.57 39.11
C GLN A 502 3.87 -40.19 37.64
N LEU A 503 4.54 -40.89 36.71
CA LEU A 503 4.31 -40.70 35.28
C LEU A 503 2.88 -41.10 34.89
N TYR A 504 2.40 -42.25 35.38
CA TYR A 504 1.01 -42.69 35.19
C TYR A 504 -0.01 -41.72 35.82
N LEU A 505 0.27 -41.22 37.02
CA LEU A 505 -0.56 -40.19 37.66
C LEU A 505 -0.59 -38.89 36.85
N SER A 506 0.54 -38.49 36.28
CA SER A 506 0.59 -37.33 35.39
C SER A 506 -0.25 -37.57 34.13
N TYR A 507 -0.10 -38.73 33.48
CA TYR A 507 -0.90 -39.11 32.31
C TYR A 507 -2.40 -39.10 32.59
N SER A 508 -2.84 -39.77 33.65
CA SER A 508 -4.27 -39.81 34.04
C SER A 508 -4.84 -38.41 34.34
N ARG A 509 -4.07 -37.52 34.97
CA ARG A 509 -4.46 -36.11 35.14
C ARG A 509 -4.60 -35.38 33.80
N GLN A 510 -3.68 -35.59 32.84
CA GLN A 510 -3.80 -34.99 31.52
C GLN A 510 -5.05 -35.47 30.77
N VAL A 511 -5.38 -36.76 30.86
CA VAL A 511 -6.60 -37.31 30.24
C VAL A 511 -7.84 -36.75 30.92
N ASN A 512 -7.84 -36.61 32.25
CA ASN A 512 -8.94 -35.97 32.96
C ASN A 512 -9.16 -34.52 32.49
N ASP A 513 -8.10 -33.72 32.44
CA ASP A 513 -8.15 -32.35 31.91
C ASP A 513 -8.69 -32.31 30.47
N TYR A 514 -8.30 -33.28 29.64
CA TYR A 514 -8.76 -33.41 28.26
C TYR A 514 -10.27 -33.70 28.19
N ILE A 515 -10.79 -34.62 29.03
CA ILE A 515 -12.22 -34.92 29.15
C ILE A 515 -12.98 -33.70 29.66
N LEU A 516 -12.49 -33.05 30.74
CA LEU A 516 -13.10 -31.86 31.32
C LEU A 516 -13.21 -30.72 30.33
N PHE A 517 -12.17 -30.48 29.53
CA PHE A 517 -12.22 -29.47 28.47
C PHE A 517 -13.34 -29.77 27.47
N HIS A 518 -13.39 -31.01 26.97
CA HIS A 518 -14.40 -31.39 25.98
C HIS A 518 -15.81 -31.33 26.54
N TYR A 519 -16.02 -31.62 27.82
CA TYR A 519 -17.34 -31.60 28.44
C TYR A 519 -17.79 -30.22 28.92
N PHE A 520 -16.91 -29.49 29.60
CA PHE A 520 -17.30 -28.29 30.35
C PHE A 520 -16.72 -27.01 29.78
N GLY A 521 -15.58 -27.07 29.10
CA GLY A 521 -14.92 -25.91 28.52
C GLY A 521 -15.85 -25.13 27.57
N GLN A 522 -16.68 -25.83 26.79
CA GLN A 522 -17.64 -25.20 25.88
C GLN A 522 -18.82 -24.54 26.60
N ILE A 523 -19.26 -25.07 27.75
CA ILE A 523 -20.32 -24.44 28.54
C ILE A 523 -19.80 -23.14 29.15
N PHE A 524 -18.59 -23.14 29.69
CA PHE A 524 -17.97 -21.91 30.21
C PHE A 524 -17.73 -20.88 29.10
N ALA A 525 -17.28 -21.30 27.93
CA ALA A 525 -17.14 -20.41 26.78
C ALA A 525 -18.50 -19.81 26.36
N MET A 526 -19.56 -20.62 26.32
CA MET A 526 -20.93 -20.15 26.07
C MET A 526 -21.36 -19.11 27.11
N TYR A 527 -21.15 -19.38 28.40
CA TYR A 527 -21.49 -18.48 29.50
C TYR A 527 -20.74 -17.14 29.43
N HIS A 528 -19.45 -17.17 29.12
CA HIS A 528 -18.64 -15.97 28.97
C HIS A 528 -19.13 -15.09 27.82
N GLY A 529 -19.39 -15.65 26.63
CA GLY A 529 -19.93 -14.87 25.52
C GLY A 529 -21.32 -14.30 25.80
N PHE A 530 -22.15 -15.04 26.55
CA PHE A 530 -23.44 -14.52 27.04
C PHE A 530 -23.27 -13.29 27.97
N LYS A 531 -22.38 -13.38 28.96
CA LYS A 531 -22.08 -12.27 29.88
C LYS A 531 -21.50 -11.06 29.15
N GLU A 532 -20.75 -11.30 28.08
CA GLU A 532 -20.17 -10.25 27.26
C GLU A 532 -21.23 -9.46 26.49
N ILE A 533 -22.21 -10.14 25.89
CA ILE A 533 -23.37 -9.49 25.25
C ILE A 533 -24.12 -8.65 26.27
N GLN A 534 -24.31 -9.15 27.49
CA GLN A 534 -24.95 -8.40 28.58
C GLN A 534 -24.21 -7.12 28.95
N LYS A 535 -22.86 -7.13 28.89
CA LYS A 535 -22.00 -6.00 29.28
C LYS A 535 -21.85 -4.95 28.17
N ASN A 536 -21.71 -5.39 26.93
CA ASN A 536 -21.28 -4.54 25.82
C ASN A 536 -22.46 -3.89 25.07
N GLU A 537 -23.64 -4.52 25.04
CA GLU A 537 -24.81 -3.98 24.34
C GLU A 537 -25.69 -3.14 25.27
N LYS A 538 -25.80 -1.84 24.96
CA LYS A 538 -26.59 -0.88 25.76
C LYS A 538 -28.05 -0.86 25.35
N ASN A 539 -28.36 -1.16 24.08
CA ASN A 539 -29.73 -1.21 23.61
C ASN A 539 -30.40 -2.52 24.07
N ILE A 540 -31.45 -2.42 24.89
CA ILE A 540 -32.13 -3.58 25.48
C ILE A 540 -32.75 -4.51 24.44
N ASP A 541 -33.36 -3.96 23.38
CA ASP A 541 -34.03 -4.75 22.34
C ASP A 541 -33.00 -5.52 21.52
N LEU A 542 -31.93 -4.83 21.09
CA LEU A 542 -30.83 -5.43 20.34
C LEU A 542 -30.03 -6.44 21.19
N LYS A 543 -29.85 -6.16 22.48
CA LYS A 543 -29.22 -7.08 23.45
C LYS A 543 -30.01 -8.38 23.55
N ASN A 544 -31.33 -8.28 23.71
CA ASN A 544 -32.20 -9.43 23.85
C ASN A 544 -32.22 -10.29 22.59
N GLU A 545 -32.31 -9.68 21.40
CA GLU A 545 -32.19 -10.37 20.12
C GLU A 545 -30.85 -11.10 19.97
N LYS A 546 -29.75 -10.44 20.34
CA LYS A 546 -28.40 -11.04 20.34
C LYS A 546 -28.30 -12.23 21.27
N ILE A 547 -28.81 -12.12 22.50
CA ILE A 547 -28.81 -13.22 23.49
C ILE A 547 -29.58 -14.42 22.95
N ILE A 548 -30.79 -14.21 22.42
CA ILE A 548 -31.65 -15.29 21.91
C ILE A 548 -30.94 -16.07 20.80
N ASN A 549 -30.43 -15.36 19.79
CA ASN A 549 -29.73 -15.97 18.67
C ASN A 549 -28.44 -16.66 19.12
N TYR A 550 -27.65 -16.01 20.00
CA TYR A 550 -26.40 -16.55 20.53
C TYR A 550 -26.61 -17.86 21.29
N LEU A 551 -27.56 -17.89 22.24
CA LEU A 551 -27.85 -19.07 23.05
C LEU A 551 -28.42 -20.19 22.19
N TYR A 552 -29.34 -19.90 21.27
CA TYR A 552 -29.92 -20.92 20.39
C TYR A 552 -28.83 -21.68 19.61
N TYR A 553 -27.99 -20.95 18.87
CA TYR A 553 -26.95 -21.57 18.05
C TYR A 553 -25.85 -22.25 18.89
N SER A 554 -25.51 -21.68 20.04
CA SER A 554 -24.53 -22.28 20.95
C SER A 554 -25.04 -23.59 21.55
N ILE A 555 -26.31 -23.64 21.99
CA ILE A 555 -26.94 -24.84 22.56
C ILE A 555 -27.04 -25.96 21.52
N GLN A 556 -27.45 -25.65 20.29
CA GLN A 556 -27.51 -26.65 19.21
C GLN A 556 -26.14 -27.27 18.92
N ALA A 557 -25.09 -26.43 18.85
CA ALA A 557 -23.73 -26.90 18.64
C ALA A 557 -23.23 -27.77 19.81
N LEU A 558 -23.51 -27.33 21.04
CA LEU A 558 -23.12 -28.01 22.28
C LEU A 558 -23.80 -29.38 22.44
N LYS A 559 -25.10 -29.50 22.13
CA LYS A 559 -25.81 -30.80 22.17
C LYS A 559 -25.19 -31.81 21.20
N LYS A 560 -24.95 -31.38 19.95
CA LYS A 560 -24.28 -32.22 18.94
C LYS A 560 -22.86 -32.62 19.36
N HIS A 561 -22.14 -31.72 20.03
CA HIS A 561 -20.83 -32.02 20.61
C HIS A 561 -20.91 -33.11 21.65
N PHE A 562 -21.82 -32.97 22.62
CA PHE A 562 -21.96 -33.95 23.70
C PHE A 562 -22.31 -35.34 23.18
N ASP A 563 -23.19 -35.42 22.18
CA ASP A 563 -23.51 -36.70 21.52
C ASP A 563 -22.23 -37.31 20.91
N THR A 564 -21.41 -36.49 20.26
CA THR A 564 -20.16 -36.95 19.63
C THR A 564 -19.13 -37.37 20.68
N VAL A 565 -18.86 -36.53 21.68
CA VAL A 565 -17.81 -36.78 22.68
C VAL A 565 -18.20 -37.93 23.60
N SER A 566 -19.44 -38.01 24.07
CA SER A 566 -19.90 -39.11 24.93
C SER A 566 -19.73 -40.48 24.27
N ILE A 567 -19.88 -40.55 22.95
CA ILE A 567 -19.73 -41.78 22.16
C ILE A 567 -18.26 -42.06 21.84
N TYR A 568 -17.58 -41.11 21.20
CA TYR A 568 -16.30 -41.37 20.53
C TYR A 568 -15.07 -41.08 21.39
N LEU A 569 -15.14 -40.18 22.38
CA LEU A 569 -13.98 -39.86 23.23
C LEU A 569 -13.53 -41.07 24.06
N PRO A 570 -14.40 -41.78 24.81
CA PRO A 570 -13.99 -42.96 25.57
C PRO A 570 -13.43 -44.07 24.67
N SER A 571 -14.02 -44.26 23.50
CA SER A 571 -13.55 -45.25 22.51
C SER A 571 -12.17 -44.90 21.97
N THR A 572 -11.90 -43.61 21.78
CA THR A 572 -10.58 -43.14 21.31
C THR A 572 -9.53 -43.32 22.39
N LEU A 573 -9.83 -42.92 23.63
CA LEU A 573 -8.93 -43.13 24.77
C LEU A 573 -8.65 -44.63 25.00
N ALA A 574 -9.67 -45.48 24.86
CA ALA A 574 -9.49 -46.94 24.93
C ALA A 574 -8.53 -47.47 23.86
N ASN A 575 -8.63 -46.97 22.63
CA ASN A 575 -7.71 -47.35 21.55
C ASN A 575 -6.29 -46.81 21.80
N GLU A 576 -6.16 -45.61 22.35
CA GLU A 576 -4.86 -45.04 22.73
C GLU A 576 -4.19 -45.91 23.79
N ASP A 577 -4.88 -46.24 24.88
CA ASP A 577 -4.34 -47.11 25.94
C ASP A 577 -4.07 -48.53 25.45
N ALA A 578 -4.94 -49.09 24.60
CA ALA A 578 -4.72 -50.42 24.02
C ALA A 578 -3.46 -50.46 23.16
N ASN A 579 -3.13 -49.37 22.46
CA ASN A 579 -1.89 -49.26 21.69
C ASN A 579 -0.65 -49.15 22.60
N ILE A 580 -0.75 -48.43 23.72
CA ILE A 580 0.36 -48.29 24.69
C ILE A 580 0.63 -49.63 25.37
N LEU A 581 -0.42 -50.33 25.82
CA LEU A 581 -0.33 -51.59 26.55
C LEU A 581 -0.18 -52.83 25.66
N ARG A 582 -0.43 -52.68 24.35
CA ARG A 582 -0.59 -53.77 23.36
C ARG A 582 -1.59 -54.84 23.82
N ASP A 583 -2.62 -54.43 24.54
CA ASP A 583 -3.65 -55.28 25.15
C ASP A 583 -5.03 -54.63 25.02
N GLN A 584 -6.04 -55.42 24.68
CA GLN A 584 -7.44 -54.96 24.57
C GLN A 584 -8.18 -54.92 25.90
N SER A 585 -7.59 -55.44 26.99
CA SER A 585 -8.19 -55.43 28.34
C SER A 585 -8.55 -54.02 28.84
N ALA A 586 -7.86 -52.99 28.33
CA ALA A 586 -8.15 -51.58 28.61
C ALA A 586 -9.57 -51.13 28.20
N GLN A 587 -10.26 -51.85 27.30
CA GLN A 587 -11.58 -51.43 26.80
C GLN A 587 -12.70 -51.45 27.85
N ILE A 588 -12.63 -52.35 28.85
CA ILE A 588 -13.73 -52.55 29.82
C ILE A 588 -13.92 -51.31 30.72
N PRO A 589 -12.86 -50.76 31.36
CA PRO A 589 -12.97 -49.51 32.11
C PRO A 589 -13.57 -48.35 31.29
N TYR A 590 -13.17 -48.20 30.03
CA TYR A 590 -13.68 -47.14 29.16
C TYR A 590 -15.15 -47.29 28.76
N LYS A 591 -15.69 -48.51 28.68
CA LYS A 591 -17.14 -48.72 28.50
C LYS A 591 -17.95 -48.22 29.70
N ASN A 592 -17.41 -48.36 30.91
CA ASN A 592 -18.05 -47.80 32.12
C ASN A 592 -17.99 -46.27 32.10
N LEU A 593 -16.84 -45.70 31.76
CA LEU A 593 -16.70 -44.26 31.57
C LEU A 593 -17.72 -43.74 30.54
N GLN A 594 -17.85 -44.41 29.39
CA GLN A 594 -18.80 -44.06 28.34
C GLN A 594 -20.24 -44.00 28.85
N ARG A 595 -20.68 -45.00 29.62
CA ARG A 595 -22.04 -45.02 30.22
C ARG A 595 -22.26 -43.86 31.17
N ASN A 596 -21.28 -43.56 32.03
CA ASN A 596 -21.39 -42.44 32.98
C ASN A 596 -21.43 -41.11 32.24
N LEU A 597 -20.58 -40.94 31.22
CA LEU A 597 -20.53 -39.75 30.38
C LEU A 597 -21.82 -39.55 29.56
N MET A 598 -22.42 -40.61 29.03
CA MET A 598 -23.73 -40.55 28.38
C MET A 598 -24.87 -40.18 29.36
N SER A 599 -24.84 -40.72 30.58
CA SER A 599 -25.77 -40.35 31.65
C SER A 599 -25.67 -38.85 31.97
N LEU A 600 -24.44 -38.34 32.15
CA LEU A 600 -24.17 -36.92 32.39
C LEU A 600 -24.61 -36.04 31.21
N THR A 601 -24.32 -36.45 29.97
CA THR A 601 -24.82 -35.79 28.77
C THR A 601 -26.34 -35.69 28.78
N SER A 602 -27.06 -36.75 29.16
CA SER A 602 -28.53 -36.68 29.27
C SER A 602 -29.00 -35.68 30.31
N GLN A 603 -28.29 -35.53 31.43
CA GLN A 603 -28.63 -34.57 32.49
C GLN A 603 -28.38 -33.13 32.04
N ILE A 604 -27.21 -32.86 31.44
CA ILE A 604 -26.87 -31.56 30.87
C ILE A 604 -27.87 -31.18 29.77
N ASN A 605 -28.21 -32.12 28.87
CA ASN A 605 -29.18 -31.87 27.80
C ASN A 605 -30.57 -31.50 28.34
N ARG A 606 -30.98 -32.01 29.51
CA ARG A 606 -32.24 -31.58 30.16
C ARG A 606 -32.19 -30.10 30.53
N SER A 607 -31.10 -29.66 31.17
CA SER A 607 -30.91 -28.24 31.51
C SER A 607 -30.79 -27.35 30.27
N LEU A 608 -30.10 -27.80 29.22
CA LEU A 608 -30.04 -27.06 27.96
C LEU A 608 -31.40 -26.96 27.26
N ASN A 609 -32.23 -28.01 27.36
CA ASN A 609 -33.60 -27.99 26.84
C ASN A 609 -34.49 -26.99 27.58
N GLU A 610 -34.25 -26.70 28.86
CA GLU A 610 -34.99 -25.65 29.59
C GLU A 610 -34.73 -24.26 29.00
N ILE A 611 -33.48 -23.99 28.60
CA ILE A 611 -33.10 -22.76 27.90
C ILE A 611 -33.71 -22.75 26.49
N GLU A 612 -33.62 -23.86 25.75
CA GLU A 612 -34.21 -24.00 24.41
C GLU A 612 -35.74 -23.83 24.40
N ASN A 613 -36.44 -24.38 25.40
CA ASN A 613 -37.88 -24.19 25.58
C ASN A 613 -38.24 -22.72 25.86
N SER A 614 -37.36 -22.01 26.57
CA SER A 614 -37.50 -20.57 26.80
C SER A 614 -37.26 -19.78 25.51
N ILE A 615 -36.38 -20.24 24.61
CA ILE A 615 -36.17 -19.66 23.27
C ILE A 615 -37.35 -19.95 22.35
N ALA A 616 -37.94 -21.14 22.42
CA ALA A 616 -39.07 -21.54 21.57
C ALA A 616 -40.28 -20.61 21.74
N SER A 617 -40.43 -19.99 22.91
CA SER A 617 -41.49 -18.99 23.16
C SER A 617 -41.30 -17.70 22.33
N VAL A 618 -40.10 -17.45 21.78
CA VAL A 618 -39.73 -16.23 21.03
C VAL A 618 -39.00 -16.57 19.72
N SER A 619 -39.31 -17.74 19.14
CA SER A 619 -38.64 -18.28 17.94
C SER A 619 -38.69 -17.37 16.71
N PHE A 620 -39.67 -16.45 16.63
CA PHE A 620 -39.77 -15.46 15.56
C PHE A 620 -38.61 -14.44 15.52
N VAL A 621 -37.80 -14.36 16.59
CA VAL A 621 -36.60 -13.52 16.70
C VAL A 621 -35.36 -14.22 16.11
N LEU A 622 -35.45 -15.52 15.81
CA LEU A 622 -34.32 -16.30 15.28
C LEU A 622 -34.05 -15.94 13.82
N ILE A 623 -32.80 -15.60 13.54
CA ILE A 623 -32.29 -15.39 12.17
C ILE A 623 -32.06 -16.75 11.54
N SER A 624 -32.33 -16.90 10.24
CA SER A 624 -32.06 -18.15 9.51
C SER A 624 -30.58 -18.54 9.57
N ARG A 625 -30.26 -19.83 9.58
CA ARG A 625 -28.87 -20.31 9.69
C ARG A 625 -28.01 -19.85 8.51
N GLU A 626 -28.56 -19.80 7.30
CA GLU A 626 -27.84 -19.36 6.10
C GLU A 626 -27.47 -17.86 6.18
N ASP A 627 -28.39 -17.03 6.66
CA ASP A 627 -28.15 -15.59 6.83
C ASP A 627 -27.21 -15.33 8.02
N TYR A 628 -27.33 -16.12 9.08
CA TYR A 628 -26.42 -16.09 10.23
C TYR A 628 -24.97 -16.39 9.82
N THR A 629 -24.79 -17.38 8.95
CA THR A 629 -23.45 -17.76 8.44
C THR A 629 -22.89 -16.70 7.51
N LYS A 630 -23.70 -16.11 6.62
CA LYS A 630 -23.30 -15.00 5.74
C LYS A 630 -22.91 -13.73 6.50
N VAL A 631 -23.60 -13.41 7.58
CA VAL A 631 -23.27 -12.25 8.44
C VAL A 631 -21.93 -12.44 9.14
N ILE A 632 -21.63 -13.65 9.60
CA ILE A 632 -20.31 -14.02 10.16
C ILE A 632 -19.22 -13.91 9.08
N GLU A 633 -19.48 -14.40 7.86
CA GLU A 633 -18.53 -14.34 6.75
C GLU A 633 -18.27 -12.91 6.23
N GLN A 634 -19.28 -12.04 6.21
CA GLN A 634 -19.12 -10.64 5.79
C GLN A 634 -18.36 -9.80 6.83
N ARG A 635 -18.61 -9.99 8.12
CA ARG A 635 -17.94 -9.21 9.18
C ARG A 635 -16.50 -9.65 9.43
N THR A 636 -16.18 -10.90 9.12
CA THR A 636 -14.79 -11.38 9.03
C THR A 636 -14.08 -10.94 7.75
N LYS A 637 -14.76 -10.28 6.79
CA LYS A 637 -14.15 -9.64 5.61
C LYS A 637 -13.83 -8.16 5.84
N ASP A 638 -14.55 -7.46 6.73
CA ASP A 638 -14.46 -5.99 6.90
C ASP A 638 -13.45 -5.49 7.96
N GLY A 639 -12.50 -6.33 8.41
CA GLY A 639 -11.29 -5.85 9.11
C GLY A 639 -11.47 -5.15 10.47
N TYR A 640 -12.57 -5.37 11.18
CA TYR A 640 -12.78 -4.80 12.52
C TYR A 640 -11.94 -5.50 13.60
N SER A 641 -10.64 -5.22 13.62
CA SER A 641 -9.75 -5.48 14.76
C SER A 641 -9.92 -4.37 15.80
N LEU A 642 -10.97 -4.42 16.62
CA LEU A 642 -11.11 -3.51 17.77
C LEU A 642 -10.64 -4.18 19.06
N ALA A 643 -9.54 -3.61 19.58
CA ALA A 643 -9.12 -3.52 20.96
C ALA A 643 -8.89 -4.81 21.78
N VAL A 644 -7.60 -4.97 22.12
CA VAL A 644 -7.04 -5.58 23.33
C VAL A 644 -8.02 -5.55 24.52
N GLY A 645 -8.37 -6.74 25.02
CA GLY A 645 -9.05 -6.93 26.30
C GLY A 645 -10.49 -7.44 26.15
N MET A 646 -10.66 -8.73 26.45
CA MET A 646 -11.91 -9.48 26.63
C MET A 646 -12.61 -9.99 25.36
N GLY A 647 -12.67 -11.33 25.26
CA GLY A 647 -13.78 -12.11 24.67
C GLY A 647 -14.12 -11.87 23.20
N VAL A 648 -13.65 -12.73 22.30
CA VAL A 648 -14.27 -12.94 20.97
C VAL A 648 -13.98 -14.40 20.64
N LEU A 649 -14.99 -15.22 20.31
CA LEU A 649 -14.90 -16.67 19.97
C LEU A 649 -15.50 -16.94 18.57
N GLY A 650 -14.83 -17.65 17.67
CA GLY A 650 -15.22 -17.66 16.26
C GLY A 650 -14.68 -18.83 15.42
N VAL A 651 -15.53 -19.31 14.52
CA VAL A 651 -15.31 -20.51 13.71
C VAL A 651 -14.17 -20.34 12.71
N MET A 652 -13.32 -21.36 12.62
CA MET A 652 -12.99 -22.12 11.40
C MET A 652 -11.54 -22.64 11.45
N ALA A 653 -11.39 -23.97 11.54
CA ALA A 653 -10.38 -24.77 10.82
C ALA A 653 -10.39 -26.22 11.32
N THR A 654 -11.02 -27.11 10.57
CA THR A 654 -11.04 -28.57 10.83
C THR A 654 -9.79 -29.29 10.33
N THR A 655 -8.70 -28.59 10.00
CA THR A 655 -7.62 -29.18 9.20
C THR A 655 -6.29 -29.42 9.94
N LEU A 656 -6.14 -29.06 11.23
CA LEU A 656 -4.84 -29.20 11.92
C LEU A 656 -4.82 -30.06 13.19
N THR A 657 -5.99 -30.48 13.70
CA THR A 657 -6.08 -31.35 14.89
C THR A 657 -6.59 -32.72 14.50
N GLY A 658 -5.71 -33.56 13.94
CA GLY A 658 -6.00 -34.99 13.74
C GLY A 658 -6.50 -35.62 15.05
N GLY A 659 -7.74 -36.11 15.04
CA GLY A 659 -8.41 -36.75 16.17
C GLY A 659 -9.56 -35.92 16.75
N LEU A 660 -10.81 -36.28 16.39
CA LEU A 660 -12.12 -35.87 16.97
C LEU A 660 -12.40 -34.39 17.28
N ALA A 661 -11.47 -33.47 17.04
CA ALA A 661 -11.59 -32.07 17.39
C ALA A 661 -11.93 -31.21 16.18
N ALA A 662 -13.00 -30.42 16.33
CA ALA A 662 -13.57 -29.37 15.47
C ALA A 662 -14.82 -29.82 14.67
N PRO A 663 -15.99 -29.28 15.05
CA PRO A 663 -16.32 -27.92 14.61
C PRO A 663 -16.88 -27.09 15.78
N PHE A 664 -16.05 -26.27 16.45
CA PHE A 664 -16.51 -25.47 17.59
C PHE A 664 -16.31 -23.96 17.42
N PHE A 665 -17.29 -23.23 17.97
CA PHE A 665 -17.51 -21.78 18.10
C PHE A 665 -18.09 -20.99 16.93
N LEU A 666 -19.36 -21.28 16.59
CA LEU A 666 -20.21 -20.47 15.70
C LEU A 666 -20.66 -19.10 16.22
N SER A 667 -20.28 -18.66 17.42
CA SER A 667 -21.13 -17.65 18.11
C SER A 667 -20.47 -16.46 18.79
N GLY A 668 -19.16 -16.40 19.02
CA GLY A 668 -18.53 -15.26 19.72
C GLY A 668 -17.98 -14.14 18.81
N ILE A 669 -18.33 -14.08 17.51
CA ILE A 669 -17.98 -12.96 16.62
C ILE A 669 -18.89 -11.72 16.85
N LEU A 670 -19.86 -11.80 17.79
CA LEU A 670 -21.00 -10.89 17.79
C LEU A 670 -20.94 -9.69 18.75
N THR A 671 -19.85 -9.46 19.46
CA THR A 671 -19.72 -8.23 20.27
C THR A 671 -19.42 -6.97 19.45
N GLY A 672 -19.25 -7.11 18.13
CA GLY A 672 -19.12 -6.01 17.16
C GLY A 672 -20.33 -5.78 16.23
N ILE A 673 -21.53 -6.31 16.51
CA ILE A 673 -22.72 -6.00 15.70
C ILE A 673 -23.31 -4.64 16.06
N ASN A 674 -22.81 -3.58 15.41
CA ASN A 674 -23.69 -2.52 14.92
C ASN A 674 -24.23 -2.97 13.57
N THR A 675 -25.49 -3.36 13.49
CA THR A 675 -26.19 -3.43 12.22
C THR A 675 -27.17 -2.27 12.14
N ARG A 676 -26.81 -1.30 11.30
CA ARG A 676 -27.79 -0.67 10.41
C ARG A 676 -28.31 -1.75 9.47
N PHE A 677 -29.20 -2.61 9.95
CA PHE A 677 -30.14 -3.26 9.07
C PHE A 677 -31.17 -2.19 8.70
N SER A 678 -31.36 -2.04 7.39
CA SER A 678 -32.16 -1.01 6.75
C SER A 678 -33.48 -0.71 7.48
N ASP A 679 -33.75 0.59 7.67
CA ASP A 679 -35.02 1.18 8.11
C ASP A 679 -36.25 0.73 7.29
N SER A 680 -36.07 -0.08 6.25
CA SER A 680 -37.11 -0.58 5.36
C SER A 680 -37.74 -1.91 5.81
N TYR A 681 -37.15 -2.65 6.77
CA TYR A 681 -37.77 -3.86 7.35
C TYR A 681 -38.33 -3.64 8.77
N ALA A 682 -37.77 -2.68 9.52
CA ALA A 682 -38.27 -2.30 10.84
C ALA A 682 -39.71 -1.72 10.76
N LYS A 683 -39.95 -0.82 9.80
CA LYS A 683 -41.21 -0.06 9.71
C LYS A 683 -42.47 -0.87 9.42
N GLU A 684 -42.35 -2.12 8.97
CA GLU A 684 -43.50 -2.99 8.65
C GLU A 684 -43.80 -4.01 9.75
N GLN A 685 -42.83 -4.36 10.61
CA GLN A 685 -43.05 -5.20 11.80
C GLN A 685 -43.42 -4.38 13.06
N GLU A 686 -43.00 -3.12 13.12
CA GLU A 686 -43.15 -2.22 14.27
C GLU A 686 -44.63 -1.83 14.53
N LYS A 687 -45.50 -1.89 13.52
CA LYS A 687 -46.91 -1.42 13.67
C LYS A 687 -47.91 -2.41 14.28
N ILE A 688 -47.53 -3.66 14.59
CA ILE A 688 -48.50 -4.69 15.07
C ILE A 688 -48.15 -5.26 16.47
N ARG A 689 -46.96 -5.00 17.05
CA ARG A 689 -46.38 -5.85 18.12
C ARG A 689 -45.66 -5.13 19.28
N GLU A 690 -45.88 -3.84 19.55
CA GLU A 690 -44.85 -3.04 20.23
C GLU A 690 -44.72 -3.07 21.78
N ASN A 691 -45.63 -3.68 22.56
CA ASN A 691 -45.46 -3.70 24.03
C ASN A 691 -45.55 -5.10 24.67
N ASN A 692 -46.54 -5.91 24.27
CA ASN A 692 -46.68 -7.29 24.76
C ASN A 692 -45.53 -8.20 24.30
N GLU A 693 -44.91 -7.88 23.16
CA GLU A 693 -43.83 -8.71 22.61
C GLU A 693 -42.46 -8.37 23.15
N LYS A 694 -42.19 -7.08 23.42
CA LYS A 694 -40.99 -6.68 24.16
C LYS A 694 -40.99 -7.28 25.55
N ASN A 695 -42.15 -7.29 26.23
CA ASN A 695 -42.29 -7.94 27.53
C ASN A 695 -42.11 -9.47 27.45
N ARG A 696 -42.64 -10.12 26.40
CA ARG A 696 -42.45 -11.56 26.17
C ARG A 696 -40.98 -11.90 25.86
N ILE A 697 -40.30 -11.06 25.08
CA ILE A 697 -38.86 -11.18 24.77
C ILE A 697 -38.04 -11.01 26.05
N SER A 698 -38.26 -9.92 26.80
CA SER A 698 -37.55 -9.65 28.05
C SER A 698 -37.75 -10.78 29.06
N PHE A 699 -38.99 -11.17 29.32
CA PHE A 699 -39.30 -12.29 30.23
C PHE A 699 -38.64 -13.61 29.79
N SER A 700 -38.61 -13.88 28.49
CA SER A 700 -37.98 -15.09 27.98
C SER A 700 -36.45 -15.02 28.12
N VAL A 701 -35.84 -13.86 27.89
CA VAL A 701 -34.40 -13.63 28.11
C VAL A 701 -34.03 -13.72 29.59
N ASP A 702 -34.87 -13.21 30.50
CA ASP A 702 -34.65 -13.35 31.95
C ASP A 702 -34.70 -14.83 32.34
N LYS A 703 -35.71 -15.57 31.86
CA LYS A 703 -35.81 -17.02 32.10
C LYS A 703 -34.62 -17.80 31.52
N MET A 704 -34.14 -17.42 30.32
CA MET A 704 -32.92 -18.00 29.73
C MET A 704 -31.68 -17.70 30.59
N THR A 705 -31.58 -16.47 31.10
CA THR A 705 -30.49 -16.01 31.97
C THR A 705 -30.47 -16.83 33.26
N ASP A 706 -31.60 -16.90 33.96
CA ASP A 706 -31.73 -17.66 35.21
C ASP A 706 -31.41 -19.14 35.00
N SER A 707 -31.91 -19.74 33.91
CA SER A 707 -31.65 -21.15 33.60
C SER A 707 -30.17 -21.41 33.30
N LEU A 708 -29.52 -20.50 32.57
CA LEU A 708 -28.09 -20.60 32.27
C LEU A 708 -27.22 -20.37 33.52
N GLU A 709 -27.59 -19.42 34.37
CA GLU A 709 -26.93 -19.17 35.66
C GLU A 709 -27.10 -20.36 36.60
N HIS A 710 -28.29 -20.94 36.69
CA HIS A 710 -28.53 -22.15 37.47
C HIS A 710 -27.69 -23.34 36.97
N LEU A 711 -27.64 -23.56 35.65
CA LEU A 711 -26.78 -24.57 35.04
C LEU A 711 -25.32 -24.35 35.43
N THR A 712 -24.81 -23.12 35.28
CA THR A 712 -23.39 -22.82 35.43
C THR A 712 -22.90 -22.72 36.87
N GLN A 713 -23.71 -22.13 37.76
CA GLN A 713 -23.34 -21.86 39.15
C GLN A 713 -23.74 -22.99 40.11
N THR A 714 -24.82 -23.71 39.80
CA THR A 714 -25.36 -24.75 40.69
C THR A 714 -25.09 -26.16 40.18
N LEU A 715 -25.42 -26.46 38.91
CA LEU A 715 -25.39 -27.83 38.40
C LEU A 715 -24.00 -28.26 37.90
N LEU A 716 -23.28 -27.38 37.19
CA LEU A 716 -21.93 -27.67 36.69
C LEU A 716 -20.94 -28.13 37.76
N PRO A 717 -20.83 -27.48 38.96
CA PRO A 717 -19.92 -27.96 40.00
C PRO A 717 -20.12 -29.45 40.33
N TYR A 718 -21.38 -29.88 40.43
CA TYR A 718 -21.73 -31.29 40.68
C TYR A 718 -21.35 -32.18 39.50
N TYR A 719 -21.71 -31.81 38.26
CA TYR A 719 -21.40 -32.61 37.06
C TYR A 719 -19.89 -32.76 36.83
N ILE A 720 -19.11 -31.71 37.12
CA ILE A 720 -17.64 -31.75 37.05
C ILE A 720 -17.10 -32.75 38.08
N ASN A 721 -17.61 -32.73 39.31
CA ASN A 721 -17.21 -33.67 40.36
C ASN A 721 -17.54 -35.13 39.99
N GLU A 722 -18.74 -35.40 39.49
CA GLU A 722 -19.14 -36.73 39.01
C GLU A 722 -18.28 -37.24 37.85
N THR A 723 -17.90 -36.33 36.94
CA THR A 723 -16.97 -36.64 35.85
C THR A 723 -15.59 -37.01 36.40
N ASN A 724 -15.03 -36.19 37.29
CA ASN A 724 -13.75 -36.46 37.94
C ASN A 724 -13.76 -37.81 38.68
N ASN A 725 -14.83 -38.13 39.41
CA ASN A 725 -14.98 -39.40 40.11
C ASN A 725 -15.04 -40.58 39.13
N SER A 726 -15.79 -40.45 38.03
CA SER A 726 -15.88 -41.48 36.99
C SER A 726 -14.53 -41.72 36.30
N VAL A 727 -13.80 -40.65 35.98
CA VAL A 727 -12.47 -40.74 35.39
C VAL A 727 -11.49 -41.36 36.38
N TYR A 728 -11.51 -40.94 37.65
CA TYR A 728 -10.67 -41.51 38.70
C TYR A 728 -10.89 -43.02 38.86
N GLN A 729 -12.15 -43.48 38.95
CA GLN A 729 -12.47 -44.91 39.03
C GLN A 729 -11.98 -45.68 37.80
N THR A 730 -12.11 -45.09 36.61
CA THR A 730 -11.60 -45.68 35.36
C THR A 730 -10.09 -45.87 35.42
N PHE A 731 -9.34 -44.84 35.83
CA PHE A 731 -7.88 -44.91 35.94
C PHE A 731 -7.40 -45.76 37.13
N GLN A 732 -8.19 -45.96 38.17
CA GLN A 732 -7.89 -46.95 39.21
C GLN A 732 -7.97 -48.39 38.67
N GLN A 733 -8.95 -48.68 37.82
CA GLN A 733 -9.08 -49.99 37.17
C GLN A 733 -7.96 -50.19 36.15
N LEU A 734 -7.68 -49.20 35.31
CA LEU A 734 -6.57 -49.23 34.34
C LEU A 734 -5.21 -49.37 35.03
N TYR A 735 -5.02 -48.83 36.24
CA TYR A 735 -3.76 -48.95 36.96
C TYR A 735 -3.36 -50.41 37.21
N GLN A 736 -4.34 -51.29 37.48
CA GLN A 736 -4.05 -52.72 37.67
C GLN A 736 -3.50 -53.38 36.40
N ILE A 737 -3.90 -52.87 35.23
CA ILE A 737 -3.47 -53.34 33.91
C ILE A 737 -2.09 -52.73 33.56
N TYR A 738 -1.89 -51.46 33.89
CA TYR A 738 -0.63 -50.74 33.67
C TYR A 738 0.51 -51.23 34.58
N LYS A 739 0.22 -51.53 35.85
CA LYS A 739 1.21 -51.88 36.88
C LYS A 739 2.30 -52.87 36.43
N PRO A 740 1.99 -54.03 35.80
CA PRO A 740 3.03 -54.96 35.34
C PRO A 740 3.91 -54.43 34.20
N GLN A 741 3.47 -53.41 33.46
CA GLN A 741 4.15 -52.87 32.30
C GLN A 741 4.82 -51.50 32.55
N LEU A 742 4.51 -50.83 33.67
CA LEU A 742 4.99 -49.48 33.98
C LEU A 742 6.51 -49.37 34.12
N GLU A 743 7.21 -50.46 34.45
CA GLU A 743 8.67 -50.51 34.51
C GLU A 743 9.32 -50.58 33.11
N SER A 744 8.54 -50.83 32.05
CA SER A 744 9.05 -50.86 30.69
C SER A 744 9.40 -49.45 30.21
N LYS A 745 10.66 -49.25 29.79
CA LYS A 745 11.11 -47.98 29.20
C LYS A 745 10.31 -47.58 27.96
N GLU A 746 9.82 -48.55 27.17
CA GLU A 746 8.96 -48.28 26.01
C GLU A 746 7.64 -47.64 26.45
N VAL A 747 6.98 -48.22 27.46
CA VAL A 747 5.71 -47.72 27.99
C VAL A 747 5.88 -46.36 28.65
N GLN A 748 6.95 -46.16 29.44
CA GLN A 748 7.26 -44.86 30.03
C GLN A 748 7.46 -43.78 28.95
N LYS A 749 8.17 -44.11 27.86
CA LYS A 749 8.38 -43.17 26.74
C LYS A 749 7.08 -42.84 26.03
N GLU A 750 6.21 -43.83 25.78
CA GLU A 750 4.89 -43.59 25.17
C GLU A 750 3.99 -42.74 26.07
N LEU A 751 3.93 -43.01 27.38
CA LEU A 751 3.21 -42.18 28.34
C LEU A 751 3.73 -40.75 28.35
N PHE A 752 5.05 -40.55 28.34
CA PHE A 752 5.66 -39.22 28.27
C PHE A 752 5.34 -38.49 26.95
N ASN A 753 5.37 -39.20 25.82
CA ASN A 753 4.94 -38.64 24.53
C ASN A 753 3.48 -38.18 24.58
N LYS A 754 2.59 -38.98 25.16
CA LYS A 754 1.17 -38.63 25.33
C LYS A 754 0.96 -37.45 26.27
N ILE A 755 1.68 -37.39 27.39
CA ILE A 755 1.67 -36.23 28.29
C ILE A 755 2.07 -34.96 27.53
N THR A 756 3.12 -35.04 26.71
CA THR A 756 3.59 -33.93 25.88
C THR A 756 2.53 -33.50 24.85
N GLN A 757 1.84 -34.47 24.23
CA GLN A 757 0.74 -34.20 23.29
C GLN A 757 -0.43 -33.47 23.98
N TYR A 758 -0.88 -33.94 25.15
CA TYR A 758 -1.95 -33.28 25.90
C TYR A 758 -1.53 -31.92 26.45
N TYR A 759 -0.28 -31.77 26.90
CA TYR A 759 0.26 -30.46 27.29
C TYR A 759 0.19 -29.49 26.11
N THR A 760 0.67 -29.91 24.94
CA THR A 760 0.63 -29.10 23.70
C THR A 760 -0.81 -28.72 23.35
N TYR A 761 -1.73 -29.67 23.40
CA TYR A 761 -3.16 -29.44 23.16
C TYR A 761 -3.73 -28.35 24.08
N LYS A 762 -3.38 -28.38 25.37
CA LYS A 762 -3.83 -27.40 26.37
C LYS A 762 -3.27 -26.00 26.16
N GLN A 763 -2.02 -25.91 25.69
CA GLN A 763 -1.37 -24.63 25.42
C GLN A 763 -1.86 -23.97 24.14
N LEU A 764 -2.32 -24.76 23.17
CA LEU A 764 -2.93 -24.22 21.96
C LEU A 764 -4.25 -23.53 22.31
N PRO A 765 -4.59 -22.45 21.61
CA PRO A 765 -5.88 -21.79 21.78
C PRO A 765 -7.06 -22.70 21.45
N VAL A 766 -8.25 -22.31 21.89
CA VAL A 766 -9.49 -23.08 21.69
C VAL A 766 -9.76 -23.29 20.19
N ASP A 767 -9.58 -22.25 19.39
CA ASP A 767 -9.66 -22.25 17.93
C ASP A 767 -8.77 -21.15 17.32
N ASN A 768 -8.78 -21.03 15.99
CA ASN A 768 -7.97 -20.07 15.23
C ASN A 768 -8.51 -18.62 15.24
N SER A 769 -9.60 -18.34 15.93
CA SER A 769 -10.14 -16.99 16.10
C SER A 769 -9.81 -16.36 17.44
N VAL A 770 -9.41 -17.18 18.43
CA VAL A 770 -9.22 -16.74 19.82
C VAL A 770 -7.85 -17.03 20.34
N THR A 771 -7.35 -16.16 21.19
CA THR A 771 -6.05 -16.34 21.86
C THR A 771 -6.18 -17.05 23.21
N ILE A 772 -7.41 -17.26 23.70
CA ILE A 772 -7.69 -17.96 24.96
C ILE A 772 -7.23 -19.42 24.84
N LYS A 773 -6.41 -19.88 25.79
CA LYS A 773 -5.91 -21.24 25.82
C LYS A 773 -6.96 -22.20 26.34
N LYS A 774 -6.92 -23.45 25.86
CA LYS A 774 -7.75 -24.52 26.44
C LYS A 774 -7.44 -24.72 27.93
N ARG A 775 -6.18 -24.52 28.33
CA ARG A 775 -5.74 -24.54 29.73
C ARG A 775 -6.55 -23.58 30.61
N ASP A 776 -6.81 -22.36 30.15
CA ASP A 776 -7.48 -21.35 30.96
C ASP A 776 -8.93 -21.78 31.28
N LEU A 777 -9.61 -22.39 30.30
CA LEU A 777 -10.95 -22.95 30.49
C LEU A 777 -10.95 -24.18 31.42
N ILE A 778 -9.90 -24.99 31.36
CA ILE A 778 -9.72 -26.12 32.29
C ILE A 778 -9.51 -25.61 33.72
N GLU A 779 -8.69 -24.56 33.90
CA GLU A 779 -8.47 -23.96 35.22
C GLU A 779 -9.76 -23.36 35.80
N LEU A 780 -10.60 -22.71 34.99
CA LEU A 780 -11.94 -22.28 35.39
C LEU A 780 -12.83 -23.46 35.82
N THR A 781 -12.77 -24.57 35.08
CA THR A 781 -13.51 -25.80 35.40
C THR A 781 -13.08 -26.33 36.77
N HIS A 782 -11.77 -26.38 37.06
CA HIS A 782 -11.25 -26.81 38.35
C HIS A 782 -11.60 -25.86 39.49
N GLN A 783 -11.56 -24.55 39.27
CA GLN A 783 -11.99 -23.55 40.27
C GLN A 783 -13.45 -23.74 40.68
N THR A 784 -14.28 -24.21 39.76
CA THR A 784 -15.71 -24.45 39.98
C THR A 784 -15.97 -25.66 40.90
N VAL A 785 -15.04 -26.61 41.01
CA VAL A 785 -15.14 -27.75 41.95
C VAL A 785 -15.11 -27.29 43.40
N ASN A 786 -14.37 -26.21 43.72
CA ASN A 786 -14.33 -25.66 45.06
C ASN A 786 -15.70 -25.12 45.51
N LEU A 787 -16.52 -24.62 44.57
CA LEU A 787 -17.90 -24.21 44.85
C LEU A 787 -18.79 -25.40 45.21
N SER A 788 -18.62 -26.55 44.55
CA SER A 788 -19.36 -27.79 44.90
C SER A 788 -19.12 -28.20 46.34
N ASN A 789 -17.87 -28.15 46.81
CA ASN A 789 -17.53 -28.48 48.19
C ASN A 789 -18.12 -27.46 49.18
N GLN A 790 -18.13 -26.17 48.82
CA GLN A 790 -18.79 -25.13 49.62
C GLN A 790 -20.31 -25.32 49.70
N TYR A 791 -20.97 -25.72 48.61
CA TYR A 791 -22.41 -26.01 48.62
C TYR A 791 -22.76 -27.28 49.40
N LEU A 792 -21.92 -28.32 49.32
CA LEU A 792 -22.07 -29.51 50.17
C LEU A 792 -21.87 -29.16 51.65
N ASP A 793 -20.88 -28.33 51.97
CA ASP A 793 -20.66 -27.84 53.34
C ASP A 793 -21.83 -26.96 53.83
N SER A 794 -22.40 -26.11 52.97
CA SER A 794 -23.55 -25.26 53.33
C SER A 794 -24.82 -26.10 53.54
N PHE A 795 -25.07 -27.08 52.66
CA PHE A 795 -26.20 -28.00 52.79
C PHE A 795 -26.03 -28.91 54.01
N GLN A 796 -24.82 -29.40 54.28
CA GLN A 796 -24.52 -30.13 55.52
C GLN A 796 -24.76 -29.25 56.75
N LYS A 797 -24.38 -27.96 56.74
CA LYS A 797 -24.68 -27.03 57.84
C LYS A 797 -26.18 -26.76 58.02
N GLU A 798 -26.94 -26.73 56.93
CA GLU A 798 -28.40 -26.58 56.93
C GLU A 798 -29.10 -27.83 57.49
N VAL A 799 -28.67 -29.02 57.04
CA VAL A 799 -29.19 -30.33 57.49
C VAL A 799 -28.76 -30.66 58.92
N THR A 800 -27.57 -30.24 59.35
CA THR A 800 -27.07 -30.44 60.73
C THR A 800 -27.59 -29.41 61.74
N GLY A 801 -28.48 -28.49 61.32
CA GLY A 801 -29.26 -27.67 62.23
C GLY A 801 -28.56 -26.42 62.79
N ASN A 802 -27.68 -25.77 62.03
CA ASN A 802 -27.28 -24.39 62.33
C ASN A 802 -28.00 -23.43 61.38
N VAL A 803 -29.27 -23.15 61.65
CA VAL A 803 -29.98 -22.03 61.03
C VAL A 803 -29.29 -20.74 61.51
N PRO A 804 -28.77 -19.88 60.61
CA PRO A 804 -28.30 -18.56 61.02
C PRO A 804 -29.45 -17.78 61.66
N LYS A 805 -29.22 -17.15 62.82
CA LYS A 805 -30.18 -16.30 63.55
C LYS A 805 -30.76 -15.12 62.73
N SER A 806 -30.32 -14.92 61.49
CA SER A 806 -30.80 -13.86 60.60
C SER A 806 -32.14 -14.15 59.92
N LEU A 807 -32.76 -15.32 60.11
CA LEU A 807 -34.06 -15.68 59.51
C LEU A 807 -35.23 -15.73 60.52
N GLU A 808 -35.03 -15.42 61.81
CA GLU A 808 -36.09 -15.49 62.83
C GLU A 808 -36.92 -14.20 63.05
N THR A 809 -36.69 -13.11 62.32
CA THR A 809 -37.50 -11.89 62.52
C THR A 809 -37.85 -11.19 61.22
N THR A 810 -39.01 -11.54 60.65
CA THR A 810 -40.05 -10.57 60.27
C THR A 810 -41.34 -11.31 59.89
N ALA A 811 -42.10 -11.70 60.91
CA ALA A 811 -43.53 -11.92 60.80
C ALA A 811 -44.18 -11.51 62.12
N THR A 812 -44.36 -10.20 62.30
CA THR A 812 -45.44 -9.71 63.18
C THR A 812 -45.93 -8.37 62.67
N ILE A 813 -47.22 -8.39 62.39
CA ILE A 813 -48.10 -7.37 61.83
C ILE A 813 -48.11 -6.08 62.67
N LYS A 814 -48.00 -4.93 62.01
CA LYS A 814 -48.91 -3.79 62.18
C LYS A 814 -48.90 -2.87 60.97
#